data_AF-A0A3L7X7B7-F1
#
_entry.id   AF-A0A3L7X7B7-F1
#
_cell.length_a   1.000
_cell.length_b   1.000
_cell.length_c   1.000
_cell.angle_alpha   90.00
_cell.angle_beta   90.00
_cell.angle_gamma   90.00
#
_symmetry.space_group_name_H-M   'P 1'
#
loop_
_entity.id
_entity.type
_entity.pdbx_description
1 polymer ?
#
loop_
_entity_poly.entity_id
_entity_poly.type
_entity_poly.pdbx_seq_one_letter_code
_entity_poly.pdbx_strand_id
1 'polypeptide(L)'
;HFAGAFAQRYQNQIRFYQIWDEPNIAPHWGNRLVEPVAYGHLLAETAPAIRAADADAVILLAALAPTADRGHTAIDEGWYLRRLYAAGAAPYFDAVAAQPFGFGLPPDDSRSRVEILNFQRIGLLRRVMVAAGDGEKPIWAVRYGWNRSTNSIWQTVTTQTQSRYVTQANALAQHWPWLAGLGWAVERPARPADDPLWGFALYSPAGEPTALLETFARVNRAASFPLPESRSTRLFDGLFWFAALLWILWRGWRSGQVAGLSGWSARFAAQPAWTQIAGWLLLAAVYYFAAWPPLIALCWLAASLILAAQPLTGLLLAAFFLPFQFQHKELALVGTVLAMPPAHALLMCSLPGLWRRWTVTRQRWRFAPRHTDWLALGWLGIGLLSASAGWQWAVTPAALWQFTIAPLLLYALARTSAVTPHQRLRVTSALAAGCVAAALIGLWLWGSGQGVVVDGVRRLLGLTFSPNQTALMLVRGLFVCLALGAANQGGTTNRGAWRWLWVAGAGVIGVALLLTGSRGALLLGIPGGLALWLALQPAACRRLAGRGGLIPGLILLVSAGLALALGERLLNSGTISQRLHIWRGAWDLWRAYPWLGVGPGGFFWHYPAFMTAAASTEPNLLHPHNIWLEFATDWGVPGLLWLIGFGYWLVLRIKIRAGRLNGLEVGLLAGLVAGIAHGQVDAFGALPELVLWNWLVIGLLRK
;
A
#
# COMPACT_ATOMS: atom_id res chain seq x y z
N HIS A 1 33.37 3.08 15.66
CA HIS A 1 34.61 2.98 16.46
C HIS A 1 34.89 1.57 16.98
N PHE A 2 34.03 0.94 17.80
CA PHE A 2 34.29 -0.39 18.37
C PHE A 2 34.62 -1.46 17.30
N ALA A 3 33.77 -1.60 16.28
CA ALA A 3 33.94 -2.64 15.26
C ALA A 3 35.25 -2.51 14.47
N GLY A 4 35.68 -1.29 14.14
CA GLY A 4 36.97 -1.05 13.48
C GLY A 4 38.16 -1.43 14.38
N ALA A 5 38.11 -1.10 15.68
CA ALA A 5 39.15 -1.51 16.62
C ALA A 5 39.18 -3.04 16.83
N PHE A 6 38.02 -3.69 16.82
CA PHE A 6 37.94 -5.15 16.87
C PHE A 6 38.56 -5.78 15.61
N ALA A 7 38.20 -5.30 14.41
CA ALA A 7 38.78 -5.75 13.16
C ALA A 7 40.30 -5.55 13.14
N GLN A 8 40.79 -4.37 13.53
CA GLN A 8 42.24 -4.10 13.62
C GLN A 8 42.98 -5.10 14.50
N ARG A 9 42.37 -5.51 15.61
CA ARG A 9 42.95 -6.48 16.55
C ARG A 9 42.93 -7.92 16.02
N TYR A 10 41.89 -8.31 15.28
CA TYR A 10 41.62 -9.71 14.93
C TYR A 10 41.65 -10.03 13.44
N GLN A 11 42.01 -9.09 12.55
CA GLN A 11 42.07 -9.25 11.09
C GLN A 11 42.82 -10.52 10.62
N ASN A 12 43.87 -10.95 11.34
CA ASN A 12 44.64 -12.15 10.98
C ASN A 12 44.00 -13.47 11.48
N GLN A 13 42.91 -13.41 12.24
CA GLN A 13 42.23 -14.56 12.86
C GLN A 13 40.77 -14.67 12.42
N ILE A 14 40.12 -13.55 12.10
CA ILE A 14 38.69 -13.47 11.78
C ILE A 14 38.55 -12.80 10.41
N ARG A 15 37.83 -13.47 9.51
CA ARG A 15 37.51 -12.94 8.18
C ARG A 15 36.04 -12.53 8.03
N PHE A 16 35.14 -13.18 8.76
CA PHE A 16 33.69 -13.00 8.60
C PHE A 16 33.11 -12.24 9.80
N TYR A 17 32.41 -11.14 9.54
CA TYR A 17 31.87 -10.24 10.55
C TYR A 17 30.35 -10.16 10.40
N GLN A 18 29.59 -10.77 11.32
CA GLN A 18 28.14 -10.55 11.40
C GLN A 18 27.87 -9.27 12.20
N ILE A 19 27.20 -8.30 11.57
CA ILE A 19 26.89 -7.03 12.22
C ILE A 19 25.51 -7.10 12.84
N TRP A 20 25.48 -7.30 14.16
CA TRP A 20 24.27 -7.42 15.00
C TRP A 20 23.57 -8.80 14.92
N ASP A 21 22.60 -9.01 15.81
CA ASP A 21 21.76 -10.20 15.87
C ASP A 21 20.30 -9.78 16.07
N GLU A 22 19.41 -10.22 15.18
CA GLU A 22 17.96 -10.04 15.26
C GLU A 22 17.46 -8.59 15.53
N PRO A 23 17.96 -7.56 14.80
CA PRO A 23 17.53 -6.17 15.00
C PRO A 23 16.06 -5.94 14.60
N ASN A 24 15.42 -6.94 13.98
CA ASN A 24 14.03 -6.91 13.55
C ASN A 24 13.02 -7.29 14.64
N ILE A 25 13.47 -7.50 15.89
CA ILE A 25 12.60 -7.66 17.07
C ILE A 25 13.05 -6.75 18.22
N ALA A 26 12.09 -6.19 18.96
CA ALA A 26 12.34 -5.19 20.00
C ALA A 26 13.33 -5.64 21.10
N PRO A 27 13.25 -6.86 21.66
CA PRO A 27 14.15 -7.30 22.73
C PRO A 27 15.63 -7.24 22.32
N HIS A 28 15.94 -7.49 21.04
CA HIS A 28 17.30 -7.51 20.51
C HIS A 28 17.71 -6.19 19.86
N TRP A 29 16.84 -5.18 19.94
CA TRP A 29 17.12 -3.81 19.51
C TRP A 29 17.10 -2.83 20.69
N GLY A 30 17.39 -3.27 21.91
CA GLY A 30 17.40 -2.40 23.11
C GLY A 30 16.00 -2.13 23.67
N ASN A 31 15.07 -3.08 23.49
CA ASN A 31 13.68 -3.01 23.92
C ASN A 31 12.93 -1.76 23.40
N ARG A 32 13.26 -1.34 22.18
CA ARG A 32 12.65 -0.19 21.49
C ARG A 32 11.93 -0.63 20.21
N LEU A 33 11.23 0.31 19.58
CA LEU A 33 10.59 0.06 18.29
C LEU A 33 11.63 -0.34 17.25
N VAL A 34 11.29 -1.34 16.45
CA VAL A 34 12.17 -1.94 15.44
C VAL A 34 12.29 -0.99 14.24
N GLU A 35 13.52 -0.66 13.86
CA GLU A 35 13.80 0.36 12.85
C GLU A 35 14.80 -0.12 11.79
N PRO A 36 14.35 -0.63 10.62
CA PRO A 36 15.23 -1.09 9.56
C PRO A 36 16.20 -0.01 9.09
N VAL A 37 15.71 1.22 8.89
CA VAL A 37 16.55 2.30 8.36
C VAL A 37 17.67 2.68 9.33
N ALA A 38 17.38 2.67 10.65
CA ALA A 38 18.39 2.90 11.68
C ALA A 38 19.49 1.83 11.66
N TYR A 39 19.11 0.55 11.46
CA TYR A 39 20.10 -0.52 11.28
C TYR A 39 20.90 -0.34 9.97
N GLY A 40 20.26 0.11 8.88
CA GLY A 40 20.95 0.47 7.64
C GLY A 40 22.00 1.57 7.82
N HIS A 41 21.71 2.62 8.59
CA HIS A 41 22.71 3.64 8.94
C HIS A 41 23.83 3.09 9.82
N LEU A 42 23.51 2.21 10.78
CA LEU A 42 24.52 1.54 11.59
C LEU A 42 25.47 0.71 10.71
N LEU A 43 24.96 0.01 9.70
CA LEU A 43 25.76 -0.68 8.70
C LEU A 43 26.63 0.28 7.89
N ALA A 44 26.07 1.40 7.42
CA ALA A 44 26.76 2.40 6.61
C ALA A 44 27.97 3.02 7.33
N GLU A 45 27.92 3.13 8.65
CA GLU A 45 29.04 3.60 9.48
C GLU A 45 30.00 2.46 9.86
N THR A 46 29.48 1.26 10.11
CA THR A 46 30.25 0.13 10.64
C THR A 46 31.10 -0.55 9.56
N ALA A 47 30.53 -0.77 8.37
CA ALA A 47 31.21 -1.50 7.31
C ALA A 47 32.47 -0.79 6.80
N PRO A 48 32.46 0.53 6.50
CA PRO A 48 33.68 1.24 6.12
C PRO A 48 34.74 1.22 7.23
N ALA A 49 34.33 1.32 8.50
CA ALA A 49 35.27 1.27 9.62
C ALA A 49 35.94 -0.10 9.79
N ILE A 50 35.24 -1.20 9.53
CA ILE A 50 35.83 -2.54 9.49
C ILE A 50 36.77 -2.64 8.29
N ARG A 51 36.31 -2.27 7.08
CA ARG A 51 37.10 -2.38 5.85
C ARG A 51 38.38 -1.54 5.86
N ALA A 52 38.38 -0.42 6.56
CA ALA A 52 39.58 0.41 6.74
C ALA A 52 40.65 -0.28 7.61
N ALA A 53 40.23 -1.17 8.52
CA ALA A 53 41.11 -1.91 9.41
C ALA A 53 41.46 -3.33 8.90
N ASP A 54 40.57 -3.92 8.09
CA ASP A 54 40.69 -5.26 7.51
C ASP A 54 40.10 -5.24 6.09
N ALA A 55 40.97 -5.21 5.07
CA ALA A 55 40.55 -5.11 3.68
C ALA A 55 39.91 -6.40 3.13
N ASP A 56 40.21 -7.55 3.75
CA ASP A 56 39.71 -8.88 3.33
C ASP A 56 38.42 -9.28 4.07
N ALA A 57 37.91 -8.41 4.94
CA ALA A 57 36.70 -8.61 5.72
C ALA A 57 35.48 -8.89 4.84
N VAL A 58 34.78 -9.99 5.16
CA VAL A 58 33.48 -10.33 4.61
C VAL A 58 32.41 -9.97 5.64
N ILE A 59 31.53 -9.06 5.27
CA ILE A 59 30.52 -8.49 6.18
C ILE A 59 29.18 -9.19 5.94
N LEU A 60 28.68 -9.88 6.96
CA LEU A 60 27.34 -10.46 6.97
C LEU A 60 26.36 -9.46 7.58
N LEU A 61 25.20 -9.33 6.94
CA LEU A 61 24.03 -8.67 7.52
C LEU A 61 23.64 -9.36 8.84
N ALA A 62 22.88 -8.69 9.69
CA ALA A 62 22.38 -9.27 10.93
C ALA A 62 21.57 -10.54 10.65
N ALA A 63 21.65 -11.51 11.55
CA ALA A 63 20.78 -12.68 11.50
C ALA A 63 19.34 -12.27 11.82
N LEU A 64 18.52 -12.01 10.79
CA LEU A 64 17.14 -11.57 10.99
C LEU A 64 16.32 -12.70 11.65
N ALA A 65 15.57 -12.36 12.70
CA ALA A 65 14.68 -13.29 13.39
C ALA A 65 13.51 -13.67 12.49
N PRO A 66 13.14 -14.96 12.37
CA PRO A 66 11.95 -15.36 11.64
C PRO A 66 10.71 -14.93 12.41
N THR A 67 9.87 -14.11 11.79
CA THR A 67 8.60 -13.67 12.39
C THR A 67 7.54 -13.42 11.32
N ALA A 68 6.28 -13.56 11.70
CA ALA A 68 5.14 -13.21 10.87
C ALA A 68 4.63 -11.78 11.12
N ASP A 69 5.16 -11.10 12.15
CA ASP A 69 4.69 -9.79 12.58
C ASP A 69 5.16 -8.66 11.64
N ARG A 70 4.36 -7.61 11.52
CA ARG A 70 4.68 -6.35 10.81
C ARG A 70 4.40 -5.12 11.66
N GLY A 71 4.27 -5.31 12.97
CA GLY A 71 4.06 -4.25 13.95
C GLY A 71 5.33 -3.47 14.28
N HIS A 72 5.23 -2.58 15.26
CA HIS A 72 6.35 -1.73 15.68
C HIS A 72 7.38 -2.46 16.55
N THR A 73 7.02 -3.62 17.13
CA THR A 73 7.87 -4.40 18.03
C THR A 73 8.54 -5.59 17.35
N ALA A 74 8.08 -5.99 16.18
CA ALA A 74 8.66 -7.07 15.38
C ALA A 74 8.27 -6.89 13.90
N ILE A 75 9.22 -7.14 13.01
CA ILE A 75 9.03 -7.02 11.55
C ILE A 75 9.56 -8.28 10.86
N ASP A 76 8.76 -8.86 9.97
CA ASP A 76 9.13 -10.01 9.16
C ASP A 76 10.43 -9.75 8.37
N GLU A 77 11.28 -10.75 8.33
CA GLU A 77 12.64 -10.64 7.80
C GLU A 77 12.68 -10.25 6.32
N GLY A 78 11.67 -10.65 5.54
CA GLY A 78 11.57 -10.29 4.13
C GLY A 78 11.24 -8.81 3.95
N TRP A 79 10.28 -8.30 4.72
CA TRP A 79 9.95 -6.88 4.72
C TRP A 79 11.07 -6.03 5.30
N TYR A 80 11.69 -6.46 6.40
CA TYR A 80 12.83 -5.80 7.00
C TYR A 80 13.98 -5.66 5.99
N LEU A 81 14.34 -6.76 5.30
CA LEU A 81 15.39 -6.74 4.28
C LEU A 81 15.04 -5.82 3.09
N ARG A 82 13.79 -5.80 2.62
CA ARG A 82 13.34 -4.85 1.58
C ARG A 82 13.55 -3.40 2.02
N ARG A 83 13.26 -3.09 3.28
CA ARG A 83 13.44 -1.77 3.87
C ARG A 83 14.92 -1.40 4.01
N LEU A 84 15.80 -2.36 4.27
CA LEU A 84 17.25 -2.14 4.25
C LEU A 84 17.77 -1.83 2.86
N TYR A 85 17.36 -2.60 1.85
CA TYR A 85 17.70 -2.27 0.47
C TYR A 85 17.22 -0.85 0.14
N ALA A 86 15.97 -0.52 0.48
CA ALA A 86 15.39 0.81 0.29
C ALA A 86 16.15 1.94 1.00
N ALA A 87 16.78 1.65 2.13
CA ALA A 87 17.66 2.57 2.84
C ALA A 87 19.06 2.69 2.19
N GLY A 88 19.31 2.04 1.06
CA GLY A 88 20.62 2.06 0.39
C GLY A 88 21.67 1.17 1.07
N ALA A 89 21.26 0.16 1.85
CA ALA A 89 22.20 -0.64 2.63
C ALA A 89 23.07 -1.61 1.79
N ALA A 90 22.72 -1.85 0.53
CA ALA A 90 23.34 -2.87 -0.32
C ALA A 90 24.87 -2.81 -0.38
N PRO A 91 25.55 -1.65 -0.47
CA PRO A 91 27.01 -1.62 -0.54
C PRO A 91 27.73 -2.02 0.76
N TYR A 92 27.02 -2.11 1.88
CA TYR A 92 27.61 -2.25 3.22
C TYR A 92 27.61 -3.68 3.76
N PHE A 93 27.24 -4.68 2.95
CA PHE A 93 27.31 -6.10 3.32
C PHE A 93 27.60 -6.96 2.09
N ASP A 94 28.25 -8.10 2.31
CA ASP A 94 28.66 -9.07 1.28
C ASP A 94 27.74 -10.30 1.25
N ALA A 95 27.02 -10.57 2.34
CA ALA A 95 26.10 -11.71 2.45
C ALA A 95 24.91 -11.40 3.37
N VAL A 96 23.76 -12.01 3.07
CA VAL A 96 22.57 -11.93 3.94
C VAL A 96 22.60 -13.11 4.92
N ALA A 97 22.55 -12.82 6.23
CA ALA A 97 22.38 -13.86 7.24
C ALA A 97 20.89 -14.21 7.41
N ALA A 98 20.60 -15.50 7.48
CA ALA A 98 19.25 -16.05 7.62
C ALA A 98 19.21 -17.06 8.76
N GLN A 99 18.02 -17.22 9.34
CA GLN A 99 17.77 -18.18 10.41
C GLN A 99 16.65 -19.17 10.07
N PRO A 100 16.84 -20.10 9.12
CA PRO A 100 15.76 -20.99 8.69
C PRO A 100 15.46 -22.08 9.72
N PHE A 101 14.77 -21.74 10.82
CA PHE A 101 14.23 -22.73 11.74
C PHE A 101 13.05 -23.47 11.11
N GLY A 102 12.92 -24.75 11.43
CA GLY A 102 11.86 -25.59 10.88
C GLY A 102 10.48 -25.40 11.50
N PHE A 103 10.40 -24.83 12.71
CA PHE A 103 9.15 -24.58 13.45
C PHE A 103 8.19 -25.79 13.45
N GLY A 104 8.70 -26.98 13.78
CA GLY A 104 7.91 -28.22 13.83
C GLY A 104 7.58 -28.87 12.48
N LEU A 105 7.81 -28.16 11.36
CA LEU A 105 7.42 -28.60 10.02
C LEU A 105 8.56 -29.31 9.27
N PRO A 106 8.26 -30.21 8.31
CA PRO A 106 9.26 -30.82 7.45
C PRO A 106 10.10 -29.79 6.66
N PRO A 107 11.37 -30.08 6.35
CA PRO A 107 12.23 -29.18 5.58
C PRO A 107 11.79 -28.97 4.12
N ASP A 108 11.03 -29.89 3.54
CA ASP A 108 10.48 -29.83 2.18
C ASP A 108 9.08 -29.18 2.12
N ASP A 109 8.59 -28.62 3.23
CA ASP A 109 7.31 -27.92 3.27
C ASP A 109 7.34 -26.64 2.42
N SER A 110 6.88 -26.76 1.18
CA SER A 110 6.89 -25.70 0.17
C SER A 110 5.99 -24.49 0.48
N ARG A 111 5.18 -24.53 1.55
CA ARG A 111 4.27 -23.42 1.90
C ARG A 111 5.09 -22.17 2.26
N SER A 112 5.18 -21.24 1.31
CA SER A 112 5.94 -20.00 1.44
C SER A 112 5.02 -18.79 1.62
N ARG A 113 4.38 -18.68 2.79
CA ARG A 113 3.53 -17.54 3.18
C ARG A 113 4.14 -16.78 4.35
N VAL A 114 3.80 -15.50 4.51
CA VAL A 114 4.39 -14.64 5.56
C VAL A 114 4.04 -15.16 6.95
N GLU A 115 2.87 -15.77 7.12
CA GLU A 115 2.35 -16.29 8.39
C GLU A 115 2.93 -17.67 8.76
N ILE A 116 3.56 -18.35 7.82
CA ILE A 116 4.12 -19.69 8.01
C ILE A 116 5.62 -19.55 8.21
N LEU A 117 6.08 -19.96 9.40
CA LEU A 117 7.48 -20.07 9.74
C LEU A 117 7.93 -21.52 9.46
N ASN A 118 8.93 -21.70 8.61
CA ASN A 118 9.49 -23.00 8.25
C ASN A 118 10.89 -22.85 7.62
N PHE A 119 11.56 -23.97 7.37
CA PHE A 119 12.90 -24.01 6.78
C PHE A 119 12.96 -23.37 5.39
N GLN A 120 11.94 -23.60 4.54
CA GLN A 120 11.85 -23.09 3.16
C GLN A 120 11.67 -21.57 3.08
N ARG A 121 11.32 -20.92 4.19
CA ARG A 121 11.09 -19.48 4.28
C ARG A 121 12.31 -18.65 3.87
N ILE A 122 13.52 -19.20 3.97
CA ILE A 122 14.75 -18.58 3.44
C ILE A 122 14.65 -18.21 1.95
N GLY A 123 13.82 -18.91 1.17
CA GLY A 123 13.52 -18.56 -0.22
C GLY A 123 12.78 -17.21 -0.38
N LEU A 124 12.12 -16.70 0.67
CA LEU A 124 11.60 -15.32 0.69
C LEU A 124 12.73 -14.30 0.66
N LEU A 125 13.76 -14.48 1.48
CA LEU A 125 14.93 -13.60 1.50
C LEU A 125 15.63 -13.60 0.14
N ARG A 126 15.80 -14.79 -0.46
CA ARG A 126 16.36 -14.91 -1.81
C ARG A 126 15.56 -14.11 -2.84
N ARG A 127 14.23 -14.21 -2.82
CA ARG A 127 13.36 -13.43 -3.72
C ARG A 127 13.49 -11.93 -3.49
N VAL A 128 13.66 -11.49 -2.25
CA VAL A 128 13.90 -10.07 -1.92
C VAL A 128 15.22 -9.60 -2.52
N MET A 129 16.31 -10.36 -2.33
CA MET A 129 17.63 -10.02 -2.88
C MET A 129 17.60 -9.94 -4.42
N VAL A 130 17.02 -10.94 -5.08
CA VAL A 130 16.88 -10.95 -6.55
C VAL A 130 16.06 -9.75 -7.04
N ALA A 131 14.95 -9.43 -6.37
CA ALA A 131 14.12 -8.29 -6.71
C ALA A 131 14.84 -6.93 -6.51
N ALA A 132 15.79 -6.87 -5.58
CA ALA A 132 16.62 -5.70 -5.31
C ALA A 132 17.87 -5.62 -6.23
N GLY A 133 18.07 -6.57 -7.13
CA GLY A 133 19.28 -6.64 -7.98
C GLY A 133 20.52 -7.18 -7.28
N ASP A 134 20.39 -7.70 -6.05
CA ASP A 134 21.49 -8.20 -5.21
C ASP A 134 21.53 -9.74 -5.20
N GLY A 135 21.08 -10.36 -6.29
CA GLY A 135 21.00 -11.81 -6.45
C GLY A 135 22.36 -12.51 -6.55
N GLU A 136 23.46 -11.80 -6.73
CA GLU A 136 24.78 -12.42 -6.79
C GLU A 136 25.36 -12.71 -5.41
N LYS A 137 24.92 -11.97 -4.38
CA LYS A 137 25.40 -12.19 -3.01
C LYS A 137 24.80 -13.47 -2.41
N PRO A 138 25.60 -14.23 -1.64
CA PRO A 138 25.11 -15.44 -1.00
C PRO A 138 24.23 -15.15 0.21
N ILE A 139 23.44 -16.15 0.59
CA ILE A 139 22.77 -16.24 1.88
C ILE A 139 23.56 -17.20 2.77
N TRP A 140 23.75 -16.82 4.04
CA TRP A 140 24.32 -17.66 5.07
C TRP A 140 23.21 -18.05 6.04
N ALA A 141 22.85 -19.34 6.11
CA ALA A 141 21.94 -19.82 7.14
C ALA A 141 22.73 -19.96 8.45
N VAL A 142 22.92 -18.86 9.18
CA VAL A 142 23.79 -18.81 10.36
C VAL A 142 23.24 -19.62 11.53
N ARG A 143 21.92 -19.82 11.58
CA ARG A 143 21.24 -20.69 12.56
C ARG A 143 20.07 -21.42 11.90
N TYR A 144 20.13 -22.75 11.84
CA TYR A 144 19.00 -23.58 11.43
C TYR A 144 18.77 -24.72 12.43
N GLY A 145 17.55 -25.27 12.43
CA GLY A 145 17.26 -26.50 13.16
C GLY A 145 15.80 -26.74 13.51
N TRP A 146 15.57 -27.84 14.24
CA TRP A 146 14.29 -28.21 14.84
C TRP A 146 14.48 -28.43 16.33
N ASN A 147 13.52 -28.01 17.15
CA ASN A 147 13.64 -28.05 18.60
C ASN A 147 12.91 -29.28 19.17
N ARG A 148 13.49 -29.93 20.19
CA ARG A 148 12.90 -31.10 20.88
C ARG A 148 12.33 -30.80 22.28
N SER A 149 12.49 -29.57 22.77
CA SER A 149 11.97 -29.14 24.07
C SER A 149 10.47 -28.89 23.98
N THR A 150 9.72 -29.37 24.97
CA THR A 150 8.25 -29.31 24.98
C THR A 150 7.68 -27.90 25.12
N ASN A 151 8.40 -26.97 25.75
CA ASN A 151 7.99 -25.57 25.95
C ASN A 151 8.77 -24.61 25.02
N SER A 152 8.75 -24.88 23.71
CA SER A 152 9.56 -24.16 22.72
C SER A 152 8.73 -23.19 21.87
N ILE A 153 9.21 -21.96 21.73
CA ILE A 153 8.67 -20.99 20.75
C ILE A 153 8.92 -21.41 19.30
N TRP A 154 9.87 -22.32 19.06
CA TRP A 154 10.18 -22.93 17.76
C TRP A 154 9.39 -24.21 17.51
N GLN A 155 8.32 -24.45 18.28
CA GLN A 155 7.57 -25.71 18.30
C GLN A 155 8.47 -26.91 18.64
N THR A 156 7.89 -28.11 18.62
CA THR A 156 8.53 -29.33 19.17
C THR A 156 8.45 -30.48 18.18
N VAL A 157 9.56 -31.20 18.00
CA VAL A 157 9.63 -32.48 17.28
C VAL A 157 10.24 -33.57 18.16
N THR A 158 10.04 -34.83 17.80
CA THR A 158 10.74 -35.94 18.45
C THR A 158 12.21 -36.00 18.02
N THR A 159 13.09 -36.58 18.84
CA THR A 159 14.53 -36.76 18.52
C THR A 159 14.72 -37.49 17.18
N GLN A 160 13.94 -38.55 16.92
CA GLN A 160 14.00 -39.28 15.65
C GLN A 160 13.61 -38.40 14.46
N THR A 161 12.58 -37.57 14.63
CA THR A 161 12.12 -36.62 13.60
C THR A 161 13.17 -35.54 13.36
N GLN A 162 13.80 -35.02 14.42
CA GLN A 162 14.89 -34.04 14.36
C GLN A 162 16.05 -34.56 13.49
N SER A 163 16.55 -35.78 13.74
CA SER A 163 17.62 -36.38 12.95
C SER A 163 17.24 -36.58 11.48
N ARG A 164 16.00 -37.02 11.21
CA ARG A 164 15.49 -37.17 9.83
C ARG A 164 15.43 -35.82 9.11
N TYR A 165 14.90 -34.79 9.76
CA TYR A 165 14.77 -33.46 9.16
C TYR A 165 16.12 -32.80 8.93
N VAL A 166 17.10 -32.96 9.83
CA VAL A 166 18.47 -32.48 9.59
C VAL A 166 19.08 -33.12 8.34
N THR A 167 18.91 -34.42 8.16
CA THR A 167 19.41 -35.13 6.97
C THR A 167 18.75 -34.60 5.69
N GLN A 168 17.42 -34.44 5.70
CA GLN A 168 16.66 -33.94 4.55
C GLN A 168 16.99 -32.47 4.23
N ALA A 169 17.13 -31.60 5.23
CA ALA A 169 17.47 -30.19 5.01
C ALA A 169 18.86 -30.02 4.40
N ASN A 170 19.84 -30.82 4.81
CA ASN A 170 21.17 -30.78 4.21
C ASN A 170 21.15 -31.23 2.74
N ALA A 171 20.43 -32.31 2.42
CA ALA A 171 20.25 -32.75 1.03
C ALA A 171 19.52 -31.70 0.18
N LEU A 172 18.50 -31.06 0.74
CA LEU A 172 17.76 -29.99 0.07
C LEU A 172 18.64 -28.77 -0.18
N ALA A 173 19.43 -28.34 0.81
CA ALA A 173 20.30 -27.17 0.70
C ALA A 173 21.40 -27.32 -0.37
N GLN A 174 21.81 -28.54 -0.71
CA GLN A 174 22.70 -28.78 -1.85
C GLN A 174 22.11 -28.32 -3.19
N HIS A 175 20.78 -28.16 -3.27
CA HIS A 175 20.09 -27.64 -4.46
C HIS A 175 19.94 -26.11 -4.44
N TRP A 176 20.48 -25.42 -3.44
CA TRP A 176 20.42 -23.96 -3.31
C TRP A 176 21.79 -23.35 -3.59
N PRO A 177 22.13 -23.06 -4.87
CA PRO A 177 23.46 -22.56 -5.24
C PRO A 177 23.78 -21.16 -4.70
N TRP A 178 22.78 -20.48 -4.14
CA TRP A 178 22.89 -19.17 -3.49
C TRP A 178 23.10 -19.27 -1.97
N LEU A 179 23.10 -20.49 -1.40
CA LEU A 179 23.37 -20.70 0.03
C LEU A 179 24.86 -21.03 0.23
N ALA A 180 25.56 -20.20 0.98
CA ALA A 180 26.99 -20.39 1.25
C ALA A 180 27.29 -21.34 2.43
N GLY A 181 26.34 -21.53 3.34
CA GLY A 181 26.54 -22.39 4.50
C GLY A 181 25.28 -22.60 5.35
N LEU A 182 25.29 -23.70 6.10
CA LEU A 182 24.28 -24.12 7.07
C LEU A 182 24.91 -24.26 8.47
N GLY A 183 24.75 -23.25 9.30
CA GLY A 183 25.17 -23.22 10.71
C GLY A 183 24.09 -23.78 11.62
N TRP A 184 24.43 -24.81 12.41
CA TRP A 184 23.50 -25.36 13.40
C TRP A 184 23.23 -24.36 14.53
N ALA A 185 22.00 -24.36 15.04
CA ALA A 185 21.52 -23.35 15.99
C ALA A 185 22.38 -23.16 17.25
N VAL A 186 22.83 -24.25 17.89
CA VAL A 186 23.66 -24.19 19.10
C VAL A 186 24.31 -25.54 19.40
N GLU A 187 25.58 -25.52 19.79
CA GLU A 187 26.28 -26.71 20.30
C GLU A 187 25.90 -26.98 21.75
N ARG A 188 26.17 -26.01 22.65
CA ARG A 188 25.80 -26.05 24.07
C ARG A 188 25.37 -24.65 24.55
N PRO A 189 24.11 -24.47 24.99
CA PRO A 189 23.63 -23.19 25.52
C PRO A 189 24.29 -22.80 26.84
N ALA A 190 24.66 -21.51 26.98
CA ALA A 190 25.01 -20.92 28.27
C ALA A 190 23.75 -20.44 29.01
N ARG A 191 22.81 -21.36 29.24
CA ARG A 191 21.47 -21.11 29.80
C ARG A 191 21.06 -22.19 30.81
N PRO A 192 20.12 -21.91 31.73
CA PRO A 192 19.52 -22.92 32.61
C PRO A 192 19.00 -24.14 31.83
N ALA A 193 19.02 -25.33 32.43
CA ALA A 193 18.71 -26.60 31.75
C ALA A 193 17.27 -26.73 31.24
N ASP A 194 16.36 -25.91 31.79
CA ASP A 194 14.96 -25.80 31.40
C ASP A 194 14.71 -24.81 30.25
N ASP A 195 15.73 -24.05 29.83
CA ASP A 195 15.64 -23.14 28.68
C ASP A 195 15.37 -23.93 27.38
N PRO A 196 14.35 -23.55 26.58
CA PRO A 196 14.01 -24.28 25.36
C PRO A 196 15.15 -24.32 24.34
N LEU A 197 16.16 -23.45 24.41
CA LEU A 197 17.33 -23.49 23.55
C LEU A 197 18.10 -24.82 23.65
N TRP A 198 18.04 -25.52 24.80
CA TRP A 198 18.58 -26.87 24.97
C TRP A 198 17.97 -27.91 24.03
N GLY A 199 16.80 -27.61 23.47
CA GLY A 199 16.14 -28.47 22.50
C GLY A 199 16.91 -28.59 21.17
N PHE A 200 17.81 -27.66 20.87
CA PHE A 200 18.70 -27.71 19.71
C PHE A 200 20.11 -28.24 20.05
N ALA A 201 20.48 -28.33 21.33
CA ALA A 201 21.86 -28.60 21.74
C ALA A 201 22.37 -29.96 21.26
N LEU A 202 23.64 -30.00 20.84
CA LEU A 202 24.35 -31.21 20.46
C LEU A 202 24.79 -32.03 21.66
N TYR A 203 24.95 -31.38 22.81
CA TYR A 203 25.26 -32.00 24.10
C TYR A 203 24.15 -31.73 25.12
N SER A 204 23.95 -32.65 26.06
CA SER A 204 23.04 -32.47 27.19
C SER A 204 23.61 -31.46 28.20
N PRO A 205 22.81 -30.97 29.18
CA PRO A 205 23.31 -30.16 30.27
C PRO A 205 24.48 -30.80 31.03
N ALA A 206 24.47 -32.13 31.15
CA ALA A 206 25.53 -32.92 31.76
C ALA A 206 26.78 -33.10 30.89
N GLY A 207 26.76 -32.66 29.62
CA GLY A 207 27.89 -32.78 28.69
C GLY A 207 27.87 -34.04 27.82
N GLU A 208 26.83 -34.87 27.93
CA GLU A 208 26.71 -36.09 27.14
C GLU A 208 26.29 -35.79 25.68
N PRO A 209 26.89 -36.44 24.67
CA PRO A 209 26.51 -36.24 23.28
C PRO A 209 25.08 -36.72 23.01
N THR A 210 24.37 -36.00 22.14
CA THR A 210 23.02 -36.39 21.70
C THR A 210 23.05 -37.18 20.39
N ALA A 211 21.94 -37.83 20.03
CA ALA A 211 21.79 -38.55 18.76
C ALA A 211 22.00 -37.66 17.51
N LEU A 212 21.92 -36.34 17.67
CA LEU A 212 22.24 -35.39 16.59
C LEU A 212 23.72 -35.43 16.19
N LEU A 213 24.64 -35.70 17.13
CA LEU A 213 26.08 -35.69 16.84
C LEU A 213 26.44 -36.77 15.81
N GLU A 214 25.89 -37.97 15.96
CA GLU A 214 26.02 -39.06 14.99
C GLU A 214 25.39 -38.73 13.63
N THR A 215 24.26 -37.99 13.65
CA THR A 215 23.59 -37.52 12.44
C THR A 215 24.51 -36.58 11.67
N PHE A 216 25.13 -35.59 12.33
CA PHE A 216 26.08 -34.67 11.71
C PHE A 216 27.35 -35.35 11.20
N ALA A 217 27.88 -36.34 11.94
CA ALA A 217 29.02 -37.13 11.49
C ALA A 217 28.75 -37.88 10.18
N ARG A 218 27.47 -38.20 9.88
CA ARG A 218 27.04 -38.84 8.63
C ARG A 218 26.82 -37.81 7.52
N VAL A 219 26.15 -36.70 7.82
CA VAL A 219 25.79 -35.66 6.85
C VAL A 219 27.02 -34.90 6.34
N ASN A 220 27.95 -34.53 7.22
CA ASN A 220 29.13 -33.74 6.84
C ASN A 220 30.11 -34.51 5.94
N ARG A 221 30.09 -35.86 5.97
CA ARG A 221 30.89 -36.70 5.06
C ARG A 221 30.36 -36.71 3.62
N ALA A 222 29.13 -36.26 3.39
CA ALA A 222 28.44 -36.34 2.10
C ALA A 222 28.24 -34.98 1.39
N ALA A 223 28.72 -33.87 1.98
CA ALA A 223 28.46 -32.53 1.48
C ALA A 223 29.63 -31.95 0.67
N SER A 224 29.37 -31.59 -0.58
CA SER A 224 30.24 -30.73 -1.41
C SER A 224 29.39 -29.61 -2.00
N PHE A 225 29.71 -28.35 -1.71
CA PHE A 225 29.02 -27.18 -2.27
C PHE A 225 29.75 -26.72 -3.55
N PRO A 226 29.17 -26.92 -4.76
CA PRO A 226 29.70 -26.30 -5.96
C PRO A 226 29.40 -24.79 -5.97
N LEU A 227 30.35 -23.99 -6.48
CA LEU A 227 30.16 -22.56 -6.74
C LEU A 227 29.17 -22.34 -7.91
N PRO A 228 28.45 -21.20 -7.97
CA PRO A 228 27.27 -21.05 -8.79
C PRO A 228 27.60 -20.84 -10.28
N GLU A 229 26.85 -21.49 -11.17
CA GLU A 229 26.53 -20.94 -12.50
C GLU A 229 25.25 -20.10 -12.39
N SER A 230 25.34 -18.83 -12.80
CA SER A 230 24.20 -17.91 -12.78
C SER A 230 23.11 -18.38 -13.75
N ARG A 231 21.93 -18.69 -13.24
CA ARG A 231 20.70 -18.63 -14.04
C ARG A 231 19.78 -17.60 -13.40
N SER A 232 19.73 -16.43 -14.03
CA SER A 232 18.75 -15.40 -13.75
C SER A 232 17.35 -15.95 -14.04
N THR A 233 16.57 -16.20 -12.99
CA THR A 233 15.12 -16.32 -13.14
C THR A 233 14.60 -14.94 -13.51
N ARG A 234 14.08 -14.85 -14.74
CA ARG A 234 13.80 -13.60 -15.42
C ARG A 234 12.71 -12.81 -14.71
N LEU A 235 12.88 -11.49 -14.67
CA LEU A 235 11.96 -10.41 -14.29
C LEU A 235 10.50 -10.49 -14.84
N PHE A 236 10.13 -11.54 -15.56
CA PHE A 236 8.93 -11.58 -16.41
C PHE A 236 7.68 -12.13 -15.73
N ASP A 237 7.75 -12.77 -14.56
CA ASP A 237 6.61 -13.56 -14.06
C ASP A 237 5.41 -12.70 -13.62
N GLY A 238 5.62 -11.58 -12.91
CA GLY A 238 4.52 -10.74 -12.43
C GLY A 238 3.76 -10.03 -13.55
N LEU A 239 4.50 -9.45 -14.50
CA LEU A 239 3.93 -8.82 -15.70
C LEU A 239 3.25 -9.85 -16.60
N PHE A 240 3.84 -11.04 -16.75
CA PHE A 240 3.23 -12.14 -17.47
C PHE A 240 1.89 -12.54 -16.86
N TRP A 241 1.81 -12.74 -15.54
CA TRP A 241 0.55 -13.12 -14.90
C TRP A 241 -0.51 -12.02 -14.97
N PHE A 242 -0.12 -10.76 -14.83
CA PHE A 242 -1.05 -9.63 -14.98
C PHE A 242 -1.58 -9.52 -16.42
N ALA A 243 -0.69 -9.61 -17.41
CA ALA A 243 -1.05 -9.59 -18.82
C ALA A 243 -1.87 -10.83 -19.23
N ALA A 244 -1.52 -12.01 -18.70
CA ALA A 244 -2.25 -13.25 -18.91
C ALA A 244 -3.65 -13.16 -18.33
N LEU A 245 -3.82 -12.59 -17.13
CA LEU A 245 -5.14 -12.40 -16.53
C LEU A 245 -6.00 -11.42 -17.34
N LEU A 246 -5.44 -10.29 -17.77
CA LEU A 246 -6.10 -9.37 -18.71
C LEU A 246 -6.48 -10.06 -20.02
N TRP A 247 -5.61 -10.89 -20.56
CA TRP A 247 -5.84 -11.62 -21.79
C TRP A 247 -6.90 -12.71 -21.63
N ILE A 248 -6.92 -13.45 -20.51
CA ILE A 248 -7.96 -14.43 -20.17
C ILE A 248 -9.30 -13.76 -20.01
N LEU A 249 -9.38 -12.62 -19.30
CA LEU A 249 -10.62 -11.86 -19.16
C LEU A 249 -11.12 -11.36 -20.53
N TRP A 250 -10.22 -10.84 -21.36
CA TRP A 250 -10.55 -10.38 -22.72
C TRP A 250 -10.96 -11.53 -23.65
N ARG A 251 -10.23 -12.65 -23.66
CA ARG A 251 -10.52 -13.85 -24.44
C ARG A 251 -11.80 -14.51 -23.97
N GLY A 252 -12.01 -14.68 -22.66
CA GLY A 252 -13.25 -15.20 -22.09
C GLY A 252 -14.46 -14.37 -22.50
N TRP A 253 -14.33 -13.04 -22.48
CA TRP A 253 -15.37 -12.15 -23.00
C TRP A 253 -15.58 -12.31 -24.52
N ARG A 254 -14.52 -12.32 -25.33
CA ARG A 254 -14.56 -12.52 -26.80
C ARG A 254 -15.17 -13.87 -27.17
N SER A 255 -14.76 -14.95 -26.51
CA SER A 255 -15.30 -16.30 -26.68
C SER A 255 -16.76 -16.34 -26.29
N GLY A 256 -17.16 -15.62 -25.22
CA GLY A 256 -18.56 -15.44 -24.88
C GLY A 256 -19.38 -14.74 -25.97
N GLN A 257 -18.83 -13.71 -26.61
CA GLN A 257 -19.48 -13.04 -27.75
C GLN A 257 -19.64 -13.98 -28.96
N VAL A 258 -18.65 -14.83 -29.22
CA VAL A 258 -18.65 -15.81 -30.33
C VAL A 258 -19.57 -17.01 -30.04
N ALA A 259 -19.66 -17.46 -28.79
CA ALA A 259 -20.48 -18.60 -28.35
C ALA A 259 -21.98 -18.29 -28.18
N GLY A 260 -22.49 -17.18 -28.74
CA GLY A 260 -23.92 -16.86 -28.71
C GLY A 260 -24.43 -16.14 -27.44
N LEU A 261 -23.54 -15.65 -26.56
CA LEU A 261 -23.95 -14.76 -25.44
C LEU A 261 -24.26 -13.32 -25.93
N SER A 262 -24.39 -13.08 -27.24
CA SER A 262 -24.81 -11.80 -27.82
C SER A 262 -26.16 -11.32 -27.26
N GLY A 263 -27.02 -12.25 -26.82
CA GLY A 263 -28.28 -11.98 -26.12
C GLY A 263 -28.19 -11.89 -24.58
N TRP A 264 -27.12 -12.37 -23.94
CA TRP A 264 -27.01 -12.39 -22.46
C TRP A 264 -27.10 -10.98 -21.87
N SER A 265 -26.37 -10.02 -22.45
CA SER A 265 -26.41 -8.65 -21.95
C SER A 265 -27.80 -8.02 -22.04
N ALA A 266 -28.56 -8.36 -23.08
CA ALA A 266 -29.93 -7.88 -23.25
C ALA A 266 -30.89 -8.61 -22.29
N ARG A 267 -30.76 -9.92 -22.15
CA ARG A 267 -31.56 -10.76 -21.24
C ARG A 267 -31.36 -10.34 -19.78
N PHE A 268 -30.12 -10.18 -19.32
CA PHE A 268 -29.82 -9.75 -17.95
C PHE A 268 -30.33 -8.32 -17.70
N ALA A 269 -30.14 -7.40 -18.66
CA ALA A 269 -30.67 -6.05 -18.54
C ALA A 269 -32.21 -6.00 -18.52
N ALA A 270 -32.88 -6.96 -19.16
CA ALA A 270 -34.34 -7.10 -19.16
C ALA A 270 -34.90 -7.76 -17.89
N GLN A 271 -34.06 -8.38 -17.06
CA GLN A 271 -34.53 -8.97 -15.80
C GLN A 271 -34.97 -7.92 -14.78
N PRO A 272 -35.92 -8.21 -13.88
CA PRO A 272 -36.34 -7.30 -12.82
C PRO A 272 -35.18 -6.89 -11.90
N ALA A 273 -35.22 -5.66 -11.35
CA ALA A 273 -34.14 -5.12 -10.52
C ALA A 273 -33.75 -6.02 -9.33
N TRP A 274 -34.71 -6.69 -8.70
CA TRP A 274 -34.44 -7.59 -7.56
C TRP A 274 -33.60 -8.82 -7.97
N THR A 275 -33.79 -9.36 -9.17
CA THR A 275 -32.98 -10.50 -9.66
C THR A 275 -31.53 -10.07 -9.90
N GLN A 276 -31.34 -8.87 -10.44
CA GLN A 276 -30.02 -8.31 -10.68
C GLN A 276 -29.30 -8.04 -9.36
N ILE A 277 -30.01 -7.49 -8.37
CA ILE A 277 -29.50 -7.28 -7.01
C ILE A 277 -29.14 -8.62 -6.37
N ALA A 278 -30.01 -9.63 -6.43
CA ALA A 278 -29.73 -10.97 -5.92
C ALA A 278 -28.49 -11.60 -6.58
N GLY A 279 -28.34 -11.43 -7.89
CA GLY A 279 -27.15 -11.89 -8.62
C GLY A 279 -25.87 -11.19 -8.14
N TRP A 280 -25.90 -9.87 -7.91
CA TRP A 280 -24.77 -9.15 -7.33
C TRP A 280 -24.46 -9.57 -5.89
N LEU A 281 -25.48 -9.78 -5.06
CA LEU A 281 -25.30 -10.24 -3.68
C LEU A 281 -24.71 -11.65 -3.62
N LEU A 282 -25.19 -12.57 -4.46
CA LEU A 282 -24.64 -13.91 -4.60
C LEU A 282 -23.18 -13.84 -5.05
N LEU A 283 -22.88 -13.06 -6.09
CA LEU A 283 -21.51 -12.89 -6.57
C LEU A 283 -20.59 -12.30 -5.50
N ALA A 284 -21.05 -11.31 -4.75
CA ALA A 284 -20.30 -10.71 -3.64
C ALA A 284 -20.07 -11.71 -2.51
N ALA A 285 -21.06 -12.51 -2.14
CA ALA A 285 -20.94 -13.55 -1.12
C ALA A 285 -19.93 -14.63 -1.52
N VAL A 286 -20.05 -15.17 -2.74
CA VAL A 286 -19.07 -16.14 -3.27
C VAL A 286 -17.67 -15.53 -3.32
N TYR A 287 -17.55 -14.29 -3.80
CA TYR A 287 -16.26 -13.60 -3.86
C TYR A 287 -15.65 -13.35 -2.49
N TYR A 288 -16.46 -13.03 -1.48
CA TYR A 288 -16.00 -12.84 -0.10
C TYR A 288 -15.32 -14.09 0.45
N PHE A 289 -15.93 -15.27 0.28
CA PHE A 289 -15.40 -16.54 0.78
C PHE A 289 -14.36 -17.19 -0.15
N ALA A 290 -14.25 -16.77 -1.41
CA ALA A 290 -13.31 -17.36 -2.36
C ALA A 290 -11.84 -17.14 -1.94
N ALA A 291 -11.14 -18.17 -1.47
CA ALA A 291 -9.70 -18.12 -1.22
C ALA A 291 -8.86 -18.74 -2.36
N TRP A 292 -9.51 -19.51 -3.23
CA TRP A 292 -8.86 -20.21 -4.34
C TRP A 292 -8.78 -19.29 -5.58
N PRO A 293 -7.57 -19.02 -6.14
CA PRO A 293 -7.41 -18.05 -7.22
C PRO A 293 -8.27 -18.29 -8.47
N PRO A 294 -8.48 -19.53 -8.94
CA PRO A 294 -9.40 -19.80 -10.04
C PRO A 294 -10.85 -19.41 -9.76
N LEU A 295 -11.35 -19.62 -8.54
CA LEU A 295 -12.70 -19.17 -8.16
C LEU A 295 -12.80 -17.65 -8.15
N ILE A 296 -11.76 -16.97 -7.67
CA ILE A 296 -11.67 -15.50 -7.74
C ILE A 296 -11.72 -15.03 -9.20
N ALA A 297 -10.97 -15.66 -10.10
CA ALA A 297 -10.97 -15.34 -11.52
C ALA A 297 -12.34 -15.59 -12.17
N LEU A 298 -13.06 -16.65 -11.79
CA LEU A 298 -14.43 -16.90 -12.23
C LEU A 298 -15.40 -15.82 -11.75
N CYS A 299 -15.28 -15.38 -10.49
CA CYS A 299 -16.06 -14.24 -9.98
C CYS A 299 -15.79 -12.97 -10.80
N TRP A 300 -14.53 -12.68 -11.14
CA TRP A 300 -14.17 -11.53 -11.96
C TRP A 300 -14.67 -11.64 -13.40
N LEU A 301 -14.66 -12.84 -13.98
CA LEU A 301 -15.25 -13.09 -15.29
C LEU A 301 -16.77 -12.86 -15.26
N ALA A 302 -17.46 -13.40 -14.25
CA ALA A 302 -18.90 -13.17 -14.07
C ALA A 302 -19.23 -11.69 -13.87
N ALA A 303 -18.47 -10.99 -13.01
CA ALA A 303 -18.58 -9.55 -12.84
C ALA A 303 -18.36 -8.81 -14.17
N SER A 304 -17.34 -9.20 -14.95
CA SER A 304 -17.03 -8.58 -16.24
C SER A 304 -18.17 -8.72 -17.25
N LEU A 305 -18.84 -9.87 -17.29
CA LEU A 305 -20.00 -10.11 -18.14
C LEU A 305 -21.20 -9.24 -17.73
N ILE A 306 -21.47 -9.13 -16.42
CA ILE A 306 -22.54 -8.27 -15.89
C ILE A 306 -22.25 -6.79 -16.17
N LEU A 307 -21.01 -6.35 -15.93
CA LEU A 307 -20.59 -4.97 -16.13
C LEU A 307 -20.50 -4.58 -17.60
N ALA A 308 -20.21 -5.52 -18.50
CA ALA A 308 -20.34 -5.28 -19.93
C ALA A 308 -21.79 -5.00 -20.37
N ALA A 309 -22.78 -5.53 -19.65
CA ALA A 309 -24.20 -5.21 -19.84
C ALA A 309 -24.59 -3.89 -19.14
N GLN A 310 -23.99 -3.60 -17.99
CA GLN A 310 -24.33 -2.45 -17.14
C GLN A 310 -23.11 -1.63 -16.71
N PRO A 311 -22.45 -0.91 -17.64
CA PRO A 311 -21.20 -0.20 -17.35
C PRO A 311 -21.36 0.95 -16.35
N LEU A 312 -22.56 1.55 -16.25
CA LEU A 312 -22.84 2.53 -15.21
C LEU A 312 -22.79 1.89 -13.81
N THR A 313 -23.24 0.64 -13.66
CA THR A 313 -23.17 -0.09 -12.38
C THR A 313 -21.72 -0.29 -11.94
N GLY A 314 -20.81 -0.59 -12.87
CA GLY A 314 -19.38 -0.71 -12.56
C GLY A 314 -18.79 0.59 -12.04
N LEU A 315 -19.13 1.72 -12.68
CA LEU A 315 -18.73 3.05 -12.23
C LEU A 315 -19.34 3.41 -10.86
N LEU A 316 -20.61 3.06 -10.61
CA LEU A 316 -21.28 3.29 -9.32
C LEU A 316 -20.60 2.50 -8.20
N LEU A 317 -20.34 1.21 -8.41
CA LEU A 317 -19.69 0.35 -7.43
C LEU A 317 -18.25 0.81 -7.19
N ALA A 318 -17.49 1.12 -8.26
CA ALA A 318 -16.12 1.61 -8.12
C ALA A 318 -16.09 2.93 -7.32
N ALA A 319 -17.01 3.86 -7.59
CA ALA A 319 -17.12 5.12 -6.85
C ALA A 319 -17.46 4.90 -5.37
N PHE A 320 -18.36 3.96 -5.05
CA PHE A 320 -18.71 3.61 -3.67
C PHE A 320 -17.54 2.99 -2.91
N PHE A 321 -16.79 2.09 -3.54
CA PHE A 321 -15.70 1.36 -2.89
C PHE A 321 -14.37 2.12 -2.84
N LEU A 322 -14.31 3.37 -3.31
CA LEU A 322 -13.09 4.19 -3.25
C LEU A 322 -12.47 4.29 -1.84
N PRO A 323 -13.23 4.55 -0.76
CA PRO A 323 -12.66 4.64 0.59
C PRO A 323 -12.17 3.31 1.17
N PHE A 324 -12.39 2.18 0.49
CA PHE A 324 -12.11 0.82 0.98
C PHE A 324 -10.81 0.25 0.38
N GLN A 325 -9.84 1.10 0.06
CA GLN A 325 -8.60 0.73 -0.61
C GLN A 325 -7.77 -0.33 0.14
N PHE A 326 -7.76 -0.26 1.48
CA PHE A 326 -7.02 -1.22 2.32
C PHE A 326 -7.78 -2.51 2.58
N GLN A 327 -9.06 -2.58 2.17
CA GLN A 327 -9.81 -3.82 2.20
C GLN A 327 -9.58 -4.52 0.87
N HIS A 328 -8.59 -5.40 0.78
CA HIS A 328 -8.20 -6.02 -0.50
C HIS A 328 -8.44 -7.53 -0.50
N LYS A 329 -8.69 -8.06 -1.70
CA LYS A 329 -8.66 -9.49 -1.95
C LYS A 329 -7.25 -9.90 -2.36
N GLU A 330 -6.68 -10.88 -1.68
CA GLU A 330 -5.38 -11.43 -2.06
C GLU A 330 -5.55 -12.57 -3.06
N LEU A 331 -4.82 -12.50 -4.17
CA LEU A 331 -4.70 -13.56 -5.15
C LEU A 331 -3.30 -14.15 -5.05
N ALA A 332 -3.19 -15.34 -4.46
CA ALA A 332 -1.95 -16.10 -4.43
C ALA A 332 -1.68 -16.69 -5.84
N LEU A 333 -0.68 -16.14 -6.52
CA LEU A 333 -0.19 -16.62 -7.81
C LEU A 333 1.11 -17.40 -7.60
N VAL A 334 1.61 -18.06 -8.64
CA VAL A 334 2.90 -18.76 -8.58
C VAL A 334 4.00 -17.75 -8.28
N GLY A 335 4.57 -17.81 -7.08
CA GLY A 335 5.69 -16.97 -6.65
C GLY A 335 5.35 -15.56 -6.16
N THR A 336 4.09 -15.10 -6.24
CA THR A 336 3.68 -13.73 -5.85
C THR A 336 2.24 -13.68 -5.29
N VAL A 337 1.91 -12.66 -4.49
CA VAL A 337 0.55 -12.38 -4.00
C VAL A 337 0.13 -11.02 -4.50
N LEU A 338 -0.97 -10.98 -5.26
CA LEU A 338 -1.56 -9.74 -5.76
C LEU A 338 -2.68 -9.29 -4.82
N ALA A 339 -2.46 -8.20 -4.09
CA ALA A 339 -3.51 -7.54 -3.32
C ALA A 339 -4.34 -6.65 -4.25
N MET A 340 -5.63 -6.95 -4.41
CA MET A 340 -6.55 -6.21 -5.27
C MET A 340 -7.67 -5.56 -4.46
N PRO A 341 -7.65 -4.23 -4.29
CA PRO A 341 -8.75 -3.49 -3.70
C PRO A 341 -10.04 -3.58 -4.53
N PRO A 342 -11.24 -3.47 -3.92
CA PRO A 342 -12.52 -3.66 -4.58
C PRO A 342 -12.74 -2.67 -5.73
N ALA A 343 -12.39 -1.39 -5.55
CA ALA A 343 -12.50 -0.39 -6.61
C ALA A 343 -11.63 -0.76 -7.82
N HIS A 344 -10.41 -1.24 -7.59
CA HIS A 344 -9.49 -1.67 -8.65
C HIS A 344 -10.00 -2.95 -9.36
N ALA A 345 -10.49 -3.93 -8.61
CA ALA A 345 -11.10 -5.14 -9.18
C ALA A 345 -12.30 -4.80 -10.09
N LEU A 346 -13.18 -3.91 -9.63
CA LEU A 346 -14.33 -3.44 -10.41
C LEU A 346 -13.93 -2.67 -11.67
N LEU A 347 -12.86 -1.88 -11.60
CA LEU A 347 -12.28 -1.20 -12.76
C LEU A 347 -11.76 -2.21 -13.79
N MET A 348 -11.01 -3.23 -13.35
CA MET A 348 -10.55 -4.30 -14.24
C MET A 348 -11.74 -5.03 -14.90
N CYS A 349 -12.75 -5.38 -14.12
CA CYS A 349 -13.94 -6.04 -14.63
C CYS A 349 -14.76 -5.14 -15.59
N SER A 350 -14.59 -3.82 -15.53
CA SER A 350 -15.29 -2.88 -16.40
C SER A 350 -14.62 -2.71 -17.78
N LEU A 351 -13.38 -3.19 -17.97
CA LEU A 351 -12.61 -3.04 -19.21
C LEU A 351 -13.33 -3.56 -20.46
N PRO A 352 -13.92 -4.78 -20.47
CA PRO A 352 -14.61 -5.29 -21.67
C PRO A 352 -15.81 -4.43 -22.07
N GLY A 353 -16.55 -3.92 -21.08
CA GLY A 353 -17.68 -3.01 -21.31
C GLY A 353 -17.25 -1.67 -21.91
N LEU A 354 -16.14 -1.10 -21.41
CA LEU A 354 -15.54 0.12 -21.95
C LEU A 354 -15.07 -0.09 -23.40
N TRP A 355 -14.38 -1.20 -23.69
CA TRP A 355 -13.91 -1.54 -25.02
C TRP A 355 -15.06 -1.65 -26.02
N ARG A 356 -16.14 -2.38 -25.68
CA ARG A 356 -17.34 -2.52 -26.52
C ARG A 356 -17.96 -1.16 -26.85
N ARG A 357 -18.03 -0.25 -25.88
CA ARG A 357 -18.53 1.11 -26.11
C ARG A 357 -17.60 1.90 -27.00
N TRP A 358 -16.30 1.80 -26.78
CA TRP A 358 -15.30 2.48 -27.60
C TRP A 358 -15.39 2.05 -29.06
N THR A 359 -15.50 0.76 -29.36
CA THR A 359 -15.64 0.28 -30.75
C THR A 359 -16.93 0.74 -31.42
N VAL A 360 -18.06 0.73 -30.71
CA VAL A 360 -19.36 1.21 -31.24
C VAL A 360 -19.36 2.73 -31.45
N THR A 361 -18.79 3.49 -30.51
CA THR A 361 -18.72 4.96 -30.60
C THR A 361 -17.68 5.46 -31.60
N ARG A 362 -16.58 4.73 -31.83
CA ARG A 362 -15.53 5.07 -32.81
C ARG A 362 -16.08 5.11 -34.24
N GLN A 363 -17.07 4.28 -34.57
CA GLN A 363 -17.77 4.34 -35.86
C GLN A 363 -18.63 5.62 -36.01
N ARG A 364 -18.88 6.37 -34.92
CA ARG A 364 -19.73 7.57 -34.89
C ARG A 364 -19.00 8.85 -34.47
N TRP A 365 -17.72 8.81 -34.08
CA TRP A 365 -17.01 9.94 -33.47
C TRP A 365 -15.82 10.43 -34.31
N ARG A 366 -15.81 11.72 -34.64
CA ARG A 366 -14.59 12.48 -34.95
C ARG A 366 -13.88 12.81 -33.62
N PHE A 367 -12.67 12.30 -33.42
CA PHE A 367 -11.90 12.49 -32.19
C PHE A 367 -11.40 13.94 -32.09
N ALA A 368 -12.06 14.76 -31.28
CA ALA A 368 -11.61 16.12 -30.94
C ALA A 368 -11.28 16.16 -29.42
N PRO A 369 -10.01 15.94 -29.03
CA PRO A 369 -9.62 15.89 -27.63
C PRO A 369 -9.87 17.24 -26.93
N ARG A 370 -10.49 17.20 -25.74
CA ARG A 370 -10.72 18.39 -24.91
C ARG A 370 -9.50 18.69 -24.04
N HIS A 371 -9.43 19.89 -23.46
CA HIS A 371 -8.37 20.24 -22.50
C HIS A 371 -8.20 19.23 -21.35
N THR A 372 -9.30 18.65 -20.83
CA THR A 372 -9.23 17.59 -19.80
C THR A 372 -8.65 16.28 -20.33
N ASP A 373 -8.89 15.98 -21.62
CA ASP A 373 -8.36 14.77 -22.25
C ASP A 373 -6.85 14.93 -22.49
N TRP A 374 -6.37 16.15 -22.79
CA TRP A 374 -4.94 16.46 -22.84
C TRP A 374 -4.27 16.37 -21.46
N LEU A 375 -4.92 16.82 -20.38
CA LEU A 375 -4.42 16.59 -19.01
C LEU A 375 -4.29 15.09 -18.70
N ALA A 376 -5.28 14.28 -19.11
CA ALA A 376 -5.27 12.83 -18.94
C ALA A 376 -4.15 12.13 -19.74
N LEU A 377 -3.99 12.50 -21.01
CA LEU A 377 -2.94 11.96 -21.87
C LEU A 377 -1.54 12.38 -21.38
N GLY A 378 -1.40 13.63 -20.94
CA GLY A 378 -0.17 14.11 -20.31
C GLY A 378 0.19 13.31 -19.06
N TRP A 379 -0.79 13.05 -18.18
CA TRP A 379 -0.58 12.21 -16.99
C TRP A 379 -0.17 10.78 -17.34
N LEU A 380 -0.77 10.18 -18.38
CA LEU A 380 -0.37 8.86 -18.86
C LEU A 380 1.09 8.85 -19.33
N GLY A 381 1.48 9.82 -20.15
CA GLY A 381 2.85 9.96 -20.64
C GLY A 381 3.85 10.14 -19.50
N ILE A 382 3.56 11.05 -18.56
CA ILE A 382 4.39 11.30 -17.38
C ILE A 382 4.52 10.04 -16.52
N GLY A 383 3.41 9.35 -16.24
CA GLY A 383 3.42 8.13 -15.44
C GLY A 383 4.24 7.01 -16.08
N LEU A 384 4.15 6.83 -17.40
CA LEU A 384 4.94 5.85 -18.15
C LEU A 384 6.44 6.21 -18.17
N LEU A 385 6.77 7.47 -18.41
CA LEU A 385 8.16 7.95 -18.41
C LEU A 385 8.78 7.83 -17.01
N SER A 386 8.07 8.26 -15.97
CA SER A 386 8.56 8.19 -14.58
C SER A 386 8.72 6.75 -14.11
N ALA A 387 7.82 5.85 -14.53
CA ALA A 387 7.94 4.43 -14.25
C ALA A 387 9.22 3.80 -14.82
N SER A 388 9.75 4.32 -15.95
CA SER A 388 11.02 3.85 -16.51
C SER A 388 12.25 4.19 -15.64
N ALA A 389 12.13 5.17 -14.74
CA ALA A 389 13.15 5.53 -13.77
C ALA A 389 12.99 4.81 -12.42
N GLY A 390 11.94 4.00 -12.24
CA GLY A 390 11.67 3.30 -11.00
C GLY A 390 12.68 2.18 -10.71
N TRP A 391 13.31 2.21 -9.53
CA TRP A 391 14.35 1.28 -9.12
C TRP A 391 13.91 -0.18 -8.97
N GLN A 392 12.64 -0.44 -8.59
CA GLN A 392 12.10 -1.80 -8.43
C GLN A 392 11.15 -2.19 -9.56
N TRP A 393 11.67 -2.69 -10.68
CA TRP A 393 10.89 -3.18 -11.82
C TRP A 393 9.81 -4.22 -11.47
N ALA A 394 9.97 -4.95 -10.35
CA ALA A 394 8.97 -5.89 -9.85
C ALA A 394 7.72 -5.20 -9.26
N VAL A 395 7.84 -3.97 -8.74
CA VAL A 395 6.77 -3.20 -8.08
C VAL A 395 6.24 -2.08 -8.99
N THR A 396 7.07 -1.57 -9.90
CA THR A 396 6.73 -0.53 -10.89
C THR A 396 5.41 -0.78 -11.63
N PRO A 397 5.05 -2.01 -12.07
CA PRO A 397 3.77 -2.25 -12.76
C PRO A 397 2.55 -2.02 -11.86
N ALA A 398 2.63 -2.44 -10.58
CA ALA A 398 1.55 -2.25 -9.62
C ALA A 398 1.37 -0.78 -9.28
N ALA A 399 2.47 -0.06 -9.09
CA ALA A 399 2.49 1.39 -8.91
C ALA A 399 1.89 2.13 -10.11
N LEU A 400 2.33 1.81 -11.34
CA LEU A 400 1.79 2.40 -12.56
C LEU A 400 0.28 2.14 -12.69
N TRP A 401 -0.17 0.94 -12.33
CA TRP A 401 -1.59 0.61 -12.26
C TRP A 401 -2.33 1.52 -11.28
N GLN A 402 -1.86 1.62 -10.04
CA GLN A 402 -2.54 2.35 -8.96
C GLN A 402 -2.59 3.87 -9.18
N PHE A 403 -1.50 4.47 -9.65
CA PHE A 403 -1.34 5.93 -9.70
C PHE A 403 -1.62 6.53 -11.09
N THR A 404 -1.60 5.72 -12.14
CA THR A 404 -1.74 6.22 -13.52
C THR A 404 -2.87 5.52 -14.27
N ILE A 405 -2.82 4.20 -14.43
CA ILE A 405 -3.74 3.49 -15.32
C ILE A 405 -5.15 3.41 -14.74
N ALA A 406 -5.31 2.97 -13.48
CA ALA A 406 -6.62 2.83 -12.85
C ALA A 406 -7.35 4.18 -12.69
N PRO A 407 -6.69 5.29 -12.28
CA PRO A 407 -7.32 6.61 -12.26
C PRO A 407 -7.78 7.09 -13.63
N LEU A 408 -6.98 6.90 -14.68
CA LEU A 408 -7.36 7.27 -16.04
C LEU A 408 -8.46 6.37 -16.62
N LEU A 409 -8.49 5.10 -16.23
CA LEU A 409 -9.57 4.18 -16.56
C LEU A 409 -10.88 4.62 -15.89
N LEU A 410 -10.84 5.01 -14.62
CA LEU A 410 -11.99 5.54 -13.89
C LEU A 410 -12.48 6.86 -14.52
N TYR A 411 -11.55 7.76 -14.90
CA TYR A 411 -11.86 8.96 -15.68
C TYR A 411 -12.57 8.62 -16.99
N ALA A 412 -12.03 7.70 -17.79
CA ALA A 412 -12.62 7.28 -19.06
C ALA A 412 -14.01 6.66 -18.88
N LEU A 413 -14.21 5.82 -17.85
CA LEU A 413 -15.51 5.25 -17.49
C LEU A 413 -16.51 6.34 -17.09
N ALA A 414 -16.11 7.31 -16.27
CA ALA A 414 -16.96 8.45 -15.91
C ALA A 414 -17.40 9.23 -17.15
N ARG A 415 -16.49 9.53 -18.06
CA ARG A 415 -16.74 10.30 -19.28
C ARG A 415 -17.66 9.60 -20.28
N THR A 416 -17.56 8.28 -20.37
CA THR A 416 -18.32 7.47 -21.33
C THR A 416 -19.62 6.93 -20.76
N SER A 417 -19.74 6.82 -19.43
CA SER A 417 -20.88 6.17 -18.77
C SER A 417 -21.78 7.14 -18.01
N ALA A 418 -21.26 8.26 -17.50
CA ALA A 418 -22.04 9.29 -16.81
C ALA A 418 -22.32 10.49 -17.71
N VAL A 419 -23.01 10.25 -18.82
CA VAL A 419 -23.22 11.26 -19.88
C VAL A 419 -24.35 12.23 -19.50
N THR A 420 -25.41 11.73 -18.87
CA THR A 420 -26.58 12.54 -18.50
C THR A 420 -26.44 13.15 -17.11
N PRO A 421 -27.14 14.28 -16.81
CA PRO A 421 -27.20 14.84 -15.46
C PRO A 421 -27.62 13.84 -14.39
N HIS A 422 -28.62 13.00 -14.70
CA HIS A 422 -29.12 11.98 -13.79
C HIS A 422 -28.08 10.89 -13.49
N GLN A 423 -27.34 10.44 -14.51
CA GLN A 423 -26.27 9.45 -14.31
C GLN A 423 -25.14 10.02 -13.45
N ARG A 424 -24.72 11.27 -13.70
CA ARG A 424 -23.72 11.94 -12.87
C ARG A 424 -24.16 12.10 -11.42
N LEU A 425 -25.42 12.45 -11.20
CA LEU A 425 -26.00 12.51 -9.86
C LEU A 425 -25.88 11.15 -9.16
N ARG A 426 -26.27 10.05 -9.83
CA ARG A 426 -26.15 8.69 -9.25
C ARG A 426 -24.71 8.32 -8.88
N VAL A 427 -23.74 8.62 -9.74
CA VAL A 427 -22.31 8.34 -9.46
C VAL A 427 -21.81 9.19 -8.29
N THR A 428 -22.21 10.46 -8.24
CA THR A 428 -21.86 11.35 -7.14
C THR A 428 -22.49 10.90 -5.82
N SER A 429 -23.74 10.42 -5.86
CA SER A 429 -24.40 9.80 -4.71
C SER A 429 -23.71 8.52 -4.26
N ALA A 430 -23.26 7.66 -5.17
CA ALA A 430 -22.51 6.45 -4.82
C ALA A 430 -21.18 6.79 -4.13
N LEU A 431 -20.45 7.77 -4.64
CA LEU A 431 -19.23 8.30 -4.04
C LEU A 431 -19.48 8.83 -2.61
N ALA A 432 -20.53 9.63 -2.44
CA ALA A 432 -20.92 10.16 -1.14
C ALA A 432 -21.33 9.04 -0.16
N ALA A 433 -22.12 8.07 -0.62
CA ALA A 433 -22.52 6.92 0.19
C ALA A 433 -21.31 6.10 0.67
N GLY A 434 -20.31 5.91 -0.19
CA GLY A 434 -19.04 5.27 0.18
C GLY A 434 -18.30 6.01 1.29
N CYS A 435 -18.22 7.34 1.19
CA CYS A 435 -17.59 8.19 2.21
C CYS A 435 -18.36 8.15 3.54
N VAL A 436 -19.69 8.20 3.50
CA VAL A 436 -20.54 8.08 4.70
C VAL A 436 -20.38 6.70 5.34
N ALA A 437 -20.36 5.62 4.55
CA ALA A 437 -20.13 4.27 5.07
C ALA A 437 -18.76 4.15 5.75
N ALA A 438 -17.70 4.68 5.14
CA ALA A 438 -16.37 4.70 5.75
C ALA A 438 -16.33 5.52 7.05
N ALA A 439 -17.03 6.65 7.11
CA ALA A 439 -17.16 7.43 8.34
C ALA A 439 -17.92 6.68 9.45
N LEU A 440 -19.05 6.03 9.12
CA LEU A 440 -19.81 5.22 10.07
C LEU A 440 -18.98 4.07 10.64
N ILE A 441 -18.28 3.33 9.77
CA ILE A 441 -17.40 2.25 10.20
C ILE A 441 -16.27 2.80 11.08
N GLY A 442 -15.64 3.91 10.69
CA GLY A 442 -14.60 4.54 11.51
C GLY A 442 -15.09 5.00 12.89
N LEU A 443 -16.31 5.55 12.98
CA LEU A 443 -16.93 5.92 14.25
C LEU A 443 -17.23 4.70 15.12
N TRP A 444 -17.74 3.62 14.52
CA TRP A 444 -17.99 2.37 15.22
C TRP A 444 -16.69 1.75 15.76
N LEU A 445 -15.63 1.69 14.95
CA LEU A 445 -14.31 1.18 15.37
C LEU A 445 -13.75 2.03 16.52
N TRP A 446 -13.80 3.36 16.40
CA TRP A 446 -13.33 4.27 17.45
C TRP A 446 -14.14 4.16 18.75
N GLY A 447 -15.46 4.03 18.64
CA GLY A 447 -16.36 3.81 19.77
C GLY A 447 -16.14 2.45 20.44
N SER A 448 -15.70 1.45 19.68
CA SER A 448 -15.32 0.11 20.18
C SER A 448 -13.92 0.05 20.78
N GLY A 449 -13.26 1.20 20.97
CA GLY A 449 -11.94 1.29 21.60
C GLY A 449 -10.76 1.29 20.63
N GLN A 450 -10.96 1.06 19.33
CA GLN A 450 -9.88 1.11 18.35
C GLN A 450 -9.47 2.55 18.02
N GLY A 451 -8.30 2.70 17.39
CA GLY A 451 -7.74 4.00 17.01
C GLY A 451 -6.26 4.07 17.34
N VAL A 452 -5.66 5.24 17.08
CA VAL A 452 -4.25 5.48 17.37
C VAL A 452 -4.13 6.62 18.38
N VAL A 453 -3.32 6.43 19.42
CA VAL A 453 -3.04 7.48 20.41
C VAL A 453 -1.90 8.34 19.87
N VAL A 454 -2.18 9.62 19.65
CA VAL A 454 -1.19 10.60 19.20
C VAL A 454 -1.32 11.83 20.08
N ASP A 455 -0.22 12.23 20.71
CA ASP A 455 -0.17 13.32 21.69
C ASP A 455 -1.18 13.11 22.84
N GLY A 456 -1.23 11.90 23.39
CA GLY A 456 -2.07 11.54 24.55
C GLY A 456 -3.58 11.42 24.27
N VAL A 457 -4.04 11.56 23.02
CA VAL A 457 -5.47 11.40 22.67
C VAL A 457 -5.67 10.37 21.58
N ARG A 458 -6.69 9.53 21.76
CA ARG A 458 -7.13 8.52 20.80
C ARG A 458 -7.81 9.20 19.60
N ARG A 459 -7.17 9.12 18.43
CA ARG A 459 -7.69 9.61 17.16
C ARG A 459 -8.41 8.52 16.38
N LEU A 460 -9.45 8.91 15.65
CA LEU A 460 -10.16 8.02 14.73
C LEU A 460 -9.24 7.68 13.55
N LEU A 461 -8.87 6.41 13.48
CA LEU A 461 -8.06 5.85 12.40
C LEU A 461 -8.92 5.52 11.17
N GLY A 462 -10.08 4.87 11.37
CA GLY A 462 -10.97 4.46 10.28
C GLY A 462 -10.52 3.19 9.57
N LEU A 463 -10.77 3.12 8.26
CA LEU A 463 -10.43 1.98 7.38
C LEU A 463 -9.06 2.15 6.69
N THR A 464 -8.27 3.14 7.11
CA THR A 464 -6.96 3.46 6.53
C THR A 464 -5.86 3.27 7.56
N PHE A 465 -4.59 3.50 7.19
CA PHE A 465 -3.47 3.31 8.11
C PHE A 465 -3.12 4.57 8.92
N SER A 466 -3.73 5.74 8.65
CA SER A 466 -3.51 6.95 9.44
C SER A 466 -4.75 7.84 9.57
N PRO A 467 -4.95 8.55 10.70
CA PRO A 467 -6.07 9.48 10.86
C PRO A 467 -6.10 10.58 9.79
N ASN A 468 -4.94 11.05 9.35
CA ASN A 468 -4.83 12.09 8.34
C ASN A 468 -5.30 11.62 6.96
N GLN A 469 -4.97 10.38 6.58
CA GLN A 469 -5.45 9.80 5.33
C GLN A 469 -6.97 9.62 5.32
N THR A 470 -7.54 9.12 6.43
CA THR A 470 -9.00 9.06 6.58
C THR A 470 -9.59 10.47 6.44
N ALA A 471 -8.98 11.49 7.05
CA ALA A 471 -9.44 12.86 6.93
C ALA A 471 -9.33 13.43 5.50
N LEU A 472 -8.30 13.08 4.73
CA LEU A 472 -8.15 13.44 3.31
C LEU A 472 -9.33 12.93 2.48
N MET A 473 -9.76 11.68 2.68
CA MET A 473 -10.92 11.14 1.98
C MET A 473 -12.22 11.79 2.46
N LEU A 474 -12.41 11.90 3.78
CA LEU A 474 -13.65 12.40 4.37
C LEU A 474 -13.90 13.88 4.10
N VAL A 475 -12.87 14.74 4.08
CA VAL A 475 -13.05 16.18 3.79
C VAL A 475 -13.59 16.41 2.38
N ARG A 476 -13.15 15.58 1.42
CA ARG A 476 -13.68 15.56 0.05
C ARG A 476 -15.13 15.10 0.03
N GLY A 477 -15.43 13.99 0.72
CA GLY A 477 -16.78 13.44 0.86
C GLY A 477 -17.78 14.42 1.50
N LEU A 478 -17.35 15.23 2.48
CA LEU A 478 -18.16 16.25 3.14
C LEU A 478 -18.80 17.21 2.13
N PHE A 479 -18.00 17.80 1.24
CA PHE A 479 -18.49 18.75 0.24
C PHE A 479 -19.41 18.10 -0.80
N VAL A 480 -19.19 16.81 -1.11
CA VAL A 480 -20.10 16.06 -1.98
C VAL A 480 -21.46 15.84 -1.30
N CYS A 481 -21.48 15.40 -0.04
CA CYS A 481 -22.72 15.23 0.73
C CYS A 481 -23.49 16.54 0.89
N LEU A 482 -22.81 17.62 1.25
CA LEU A 482 -23.42 18.95 1.34
C LEU A 482 -24.06 19.34 0.00
N ALA A 483 -23.40 19.05 -1.13
CA ALA A 483 -23.88 19.49 -2.43
C ALA A 483 -25.11 18.69 -2.89
N LEU A 484 -25.13 17.40 -2.60
CA LEU A 484 -26.30 16.55 -2.78
C LEU A 484 -27.48 17.01 -1.91
N GLY A 485 -27.22 17.40 -0.66
CA GLY A 485 -28.22 18.01 0.22
C GLY A 485 -28.75 19.34 -0.32
N ALA A 486 -27.88 20.18 -0.88
CA ALA A 486 -28.26 21.48 -1.44
C ALA A 486 -29.01 21.38 -2.79
N ALA A 487 -28.68 20.39 -3.63
CA ALA A 487 -29.24 20.24 -4.98
C ALA A 487 -30.70 19.74 -5.03
N ASN A 488 -31.19 19.06 -3.98
CA ASN A 488 -32.53 18.48 -3.93
C ASN A 488 -33.64 19.48 -3.50
N GLN A 489 -33.45 20.78 -3.75
CA GLN A 489 -34.37 21.84 -3.34
C GLN A 489 -35.29 22.23 -4.50
N GLY A 490 -36.46 21.57 -4.62
CA GLY A 490 -37.49 22.00 -5.58
C GLY A 490 -38.55 20.98 -6.01
N GLY A 491 -38.92 19.98 -5.19
CA GLY A 491 -40.01 19.05 -5.55
C GLY A 491 -40.90 18.69 -4.37
N THR A 492 -42.21 18.74 -4.57
CA THR A 492 -43.28 18.56 -3.56
C THR A 492 -43.59 17.10 -3.21
N THR A 493 -42.85 16.11 -3.69
CA THR A 493 -43.00 14.71 -3.27
C THR A 493 -41.65 13.97 -3.25
N ASN A 494 -41.42 13.17 -2.19
CA ASN A 494 -40.30 12.25 -1.89
C ASN A 494 -38.83 12.76 -1.99
N ARG A 495 -38.54 13.86 -2.70
CA ARG A 495 -37.20 14.45 -2.84
C ARG A 495 -36.71 15.17 -1.58
N GLY A 496 -37.62 15.58 -0.70
CA GLY A 496 -37.31 16.21 0.58
C GLY A 496 -36.62 15.26 1.58
N ALA A 497 -37.00 13.97 1.60
CA ALA A 497 -36.40 12.98 2.50
C ALA A 497 -34.93 12.69 2.13
N TRP A 498 -34.64 12.53 0.84
CA TRP A 498 -33.28 12.30 0.34
C TRP A 498 -32.31 13.45 0.64
N ARG A 499 -32.80 14.70 0.70
CA ARG A 499 -31.99 15.83 1.15
C ARG A 499 -31.48 15.63 2.57
N TRP A 500 -32.37 15.29 3.49
CA TRP A 500 -32.02 15.15 4.90
C TRP A 500 -31.08 13.97 5.14
N LEU A 501 -31.17 12.90 4.35
CA LEU A 501 -30.20 11.81 4.35
C LEU A 501 -28.76 12.30 4.03
N TRP A 502 -28.60 13.13 3.00
CA TRP A 502 -27.26 13.67 2.66
C TRP A 502 -26.75 14.70 3.67
N VAL A 503 -27.65 15.48 4.28
CA VAL A 503 -27.31 16.39 5.38
C VAL A 503 -26.87 15.60 6.62
N ALA A 504 -27.59 14.55 6.99
CA ALA A 504 -27.19 13.65 8.08
C ALA A 504 -25.85 12.98 7.78
N GLY A 505 -25.65 12.50 6.54
CA GLY A 505 -24.37 11.95 6.09
C GLY A 505 -23.21 12.94 6.18
N ALA A 506 -23.44 14.21 5.83
CA ALA A 506 -22.44 15.27 6.03
C ALA A 506 -22.14 15.49 7.53
N GLY A 507 -23.15 15.42 8.40
CA GLY A 507 -22.98 15.48 9.85
C GLY A 507 -22.13 14.33 10.40
N VAL A 508 -22.41 13.09 9.97
CA VAL A 508 -21.62 11.90 10.32
C VAL A 508 -20.16 12.06 9.89
N ILE A 509 -19.93 12.50 8.65
CA ILE A 509 -18.59 12.79 8.14
C ILE A 509 -17.91 13.90 8.96
N GLY A 510 -18.63 14.95 9.34
CA GLY A 510 -18.13 16.03 10.17
C GLY A 510 -17.65 15.55 11.54
N VAL A 511 -18.44 14.73 12.23
CA VAL A 511 -18.05 14.14 13.52
C VAL A 511 -16.82 13.24 13.36
N ALA A 512 -16.79 12.38 12.35
CA ALA A 512 -15.64 11.54 12.07
C ALA A 512 -14.38 12.38 11.78
N LEU A 513 -14.50 13.46 11.00
CA LEU A 513 -13.41 14.41 10.73
C LEU A 513 -12.87 15.05 12.01
N LEU A 514 -13.72 15.47 12.94
CA LEU A 514 -13.25 16.00 14.22
C LEU A 514 -12.44 14.97 15.00
N LEU A 515 -12.93 13.74 15.06
CA LEU A 515 -12.28 12.66 15.80
C LEU A 515 -10.96 12.20 15.15
N THR A 516 -10.75 12.44 13.85
CA THR A 516 -9.44 12.20 13.23
C THR A 516 -8.35 13.12 13.81
N GLY A 517 -8.72 14.29 14.34
CA GLY A 517 -7.77 15.29 14.82
C GLY A 517 -6.84 15.86 13.74
N SER A 518 -7.18 15.70 12.45
CA SER A 518 -6.33 16.12 11.34
C SER A 518 -6.36 17.64 11.17
N ARG A 519 -5.24 18.30 11.51
CA ARG A 519 -5.09 19.77 11.39
C ARG A 519 -5.20 20.22 9.93
N GLY A 520 -4.63 19.47 8.99
CA GLY A 520 -4.71 19.79 7.57
C GLY A 520 -6.15 19.79 7.06
N ALA A 521 -6.98 18.83 7.49
CA ALA A 521 -8.41 18.81 7.14
C ALA A 521 -9.18 19.98 7.77
N LEU A 522 -8.97 20.25 9.06
CA LEU A 522 -9.74 21.23 9.82
C LEU A 522 -9.34 22.69 9.51
N LEU A 523 -8.04 22.96 9.33
CA LEU A 523 -7.51 24.32 9.17
C LEU A 523 -7.32 24.72 7.70
N LEU A 524 -7.12 23.77 6.78
CA LEU A 524 -6.89 24.07 5.37
C LEU A 524 -8.00 23.50 4.48
N GLY A 525 -8.32 22.21 4.65
CA GLY A 525 -9.28 21.51 3.79
C GLY A 525 -10.70 22.09 3.85
N ILE A 526 -11.31 22.10 5.04
CA ILE A 526 -12.67 22.64 5.22
C ILE A 526 -12.73 24.14 4.85
N PRO A 527 -11.83 25.01 5.35
CA PRO A 527 -11.86 26.43 4.97
C PRO A 527 -11.67 26.65 3.46
N GLY A 528 -10.74 25.92 2.82
CA GLY A 528 -10.49 26.03 1.39
C GLY A 528 -11.69 25.64 0.53
N GLY A 529 -12.32 24.49 0.83
CA GLY A 529 -13.53 24.06 0.11
C GLY A 529 -14.73 24.97 0.37
N LEU A 530 -14.89 25.46 1.60
CA LEU A 530 -15.97 26.39 1.97
C LEU A 530 -15.79 27.76 1.28
N ALA A 531 -14.56 28.28 1.24
CA ALA A 531 -14.24 29.54 0.56
C ALA A 531 -14.61 29.48 -0.93
N LEU A 532 -14.26 28.39 -1.62
CA LEU A 532 -14.65 28.19 -3.01
C LEU A 532 -16.18 28.14 -3.17
N TRP A 533 -16.86 27.39 -2.30
CA TRP A 533 -18.31 27.28 -2.36
C TRP A 533 -18.97 28.66 -2.17
N LEU A 534 -18.57 29.39 -1.13
CA LEU A 534 -19.07 30.73 -0.82
C LEU A 534 -18.87 31.70 -2.00
N ALA A 535 -17.70 31.64 -2.64
CA ALA A 535 -17.38 32.46 -3.80
C ALA A 535 -18.29 32.14 -5.01
N LEU A 536 -18.64 30.87 -5.22
CA LEU A 536 -19.42 30.44 -6.38
C LEU A 536 -20.95 30.46 -6.16
N GLN A 537 -21.41 30.28 -4.92
CA GLN A 537 -22.83 30.24 -4.57
C GLN A 537 -23.14 30.97 -3.25
N PRO A 538 -22.92 32.30 -3.18
CA PRO A 538 -23.13 33.08 -1.96
C PRO A 538 -24.59 33.05 -1.47
N ALA A 539 -25.56 33.03 -2.40
CA ALA A 539 -26.99 32.97 -2.05
C ALA A 539 -27.41 31.60 -1.46
N ALA A 540 -26.82 30.50 -1.95
CA ALA A 540 -27.09 29.17 -1.40
C ALA A 540 -26.56 29.05 0.04
N CYS A 541 -25.38 29.62 0.30
CA CYS A 541 -24.81 29.68 1.64
C CYS A 541 -25.61 30.59 2.58
N ARG A 542 -26.04 31.79 2.15
CA ARG A 542 -26.92 32.65 2.96
C ARG A 542 -28.24 31.96 3.35
N ARG A 543 -28.81 31.14 2.44
CA ARG A 543 -30.03 30.35 2.72
C ARG A 543 -29.77 29.16 3.66
N LEU A 544 -28.59 28.56 3.60
CA LEU A 544 -28.15 27.51 4.54
C LEU A 544 -27.81 28.10 5.92
N ALA A 545 -27.38 29.36 5.98
CA ALA A 545 -27.14 30.12 7.22
C ALA A 545 -28.44 30.51 7.90
N GLY A 546 -29.45 30.97 7.13
CA GLY A 546 -30.75 31.39 7.66
C GLY A 546 -31.65 30.26 8.16
N ARG A 547 -31.25 28.99 8.00
CA ARG A 547 -31.98 27.80 8.51
C ARG A 547 -31.15 27.06 9.57
N GLY A 548 -30.89 27.75 10.68
CA GLY A 548 -30.76 27.21 12.05
C GLY A 548 -29.78 26.08 12.41
N GLY A 549 -29.06 25.43 11.48
CA GLY A 549 -28.26 24.25 11.88
C GLY A 549 -27.03 23.89 11.04
N LEU A 550 -27.00 24.16 9.74
CA LEU A 550 -25.90 23.66 8.88
C LEU A 550 -24.62 24.51 8.93
N ILE A 551 -24.72 25.82 8.74
CA ILE A 551 -23.56 26.72 8.83
C ILE A 551 -23.14 26.96 10.29
N PRO A 552 -24.06 27.16 11.26
CA PRO A 552 -23.69 27.16 12.68
C PRO A 552 -23.07 25.83 13.09
N GLY A 553 -23.56 24.69 12.58
CA GLY A 553 -22.96 23.37 12.81
C GLY A 553 -21.59 23.21 12.18
N LEU A 554 -21.35 23.71 10.96
CA LEU A 554 -20.03 23.69 10.31
C LEU A 554 -19.06 24.67 10.99
N ILE A 555 -19.54 25.83 11.41
CA ILE A 555 -18.79 26.81 12.20
C ILE A 555 -18.49 26.22 13.58
N LEU A 556 -19.43 25.54 14.23
CA LEU A 556 -19.22 24.83 15.49
C LEU A 556 -18.25 23.68 15.30
N LEU A 557 -18.32 22.95 14.17
CA LEU A 557 -17.37 21.91 13.83
C LEU A 557 -15.97 22.51 13.64
N VAL A 558 -15.86 23.57 12.84
CA VAL A 558 -14.60 24.29 12.62
C VAL A 558 -14.11 24.90 13.92
N SER A 559 -14.97 25.42 14.80
CA SER A 559 -14.65 26.08 16.07
C SER A 559 -14.31 25.08 17.17
N ALA A 560 -14.97 23.92 17.23
CA ALA A 560 -14.63 22.81 18.12
C ALA A 560 -13.36 22.13 17.64
N GLY A 561 -13.18 21.97 16.33
CA GLY A 561 -11.93 21.55 15.72
C GLY A 561 -10.81 22.57 15.98
N LEU A 562 -11.11 23.87 15.90
CA LEU A 562 -10.22 24.95 16.28
C LEU A 562 -9.88 24.83 17.75
N ALA A 563 -10.85 24.70 18.67
CA ALA A 563 -10.61 24.60 20.11
C ALA A 563 -9.80 23.34 20.48
N LEU A 564 -10.08 22.19 19.85
CA LEU A 564 -9.31 20.95 19.99
C LEU A 564 -7.89 21.06 19.39
N ALA A 565 -7.71 21.91 18.37
CA ALA A 565 -6.41 22.21 17.76
C ALA A 565 -5.64 23.33 18.49
N LEU A 566 -6.35 24.33 19.05
CA LEU A 566 -5.89 25.59 19.67
C LEU A 566 -5.54 25.46 21.16
N GLY A 567 -5.74 24.31 21.80
CA GLY A 567 -5.18 24.05 23.15
C GLY A 567 -3.63 24.04 23.13
N GLU A 568 -2.98 23.37 24.10
CA GLU A 568 -1.50 23.22 24.17
C GLU A 568 -0.85 22.67 22.88
N ARG A 569 -1.65 22.22 21.92
CA ARG A 569 -1.29 21.57 20.66
C ARG A 569 -0.83 22.50 19.54
N LEU A 570 -1.24 23.77 19.52
CA LEU A 570 -0.77 24.73 18.49
C LEU A 570 0.69 25.13 18.66
N LEU A 571 1.20 25.07 19.88
CA LEU A 571 2.60 25.36 20.22
C LEU A 571 3.51 24.13 20.12
N ASN A 572 3.01 22.98 19.63
CA ASN A 572 3.80 21.77 19.48
C ASN A 572 4.79 21.93 18.29
N SER A 573 5.88 22.64 18.55
CA SER A 573 6.97 22.94 17.61
C SER A 573 7.60 21.68 17.01
N GLY A 574 7.55 20.56 17.73
CA GLY A 574 8.10 19.26 17.32
C GLY A 574 7.50 18.71 16.01
N THR A 575 6.20 18.89 15.76
CA THR A 575 5.58 18.36 14.53
C THR A 575 5.94 19.19 13.30
N ILE A 576 6.17 20.49 13.47
CA ILE A 576 6.59 21.39 12.38
C ILE A 576 8.07 21.13 12.06
N SER A 577 8.92 21.02 13.08
CA SER A 577 10.34 20.70 12.88
C SER A 577 10.51 19.36 12.17
N GLN A 578 9.77 18.32 12.57
CA GLN A 578 9.81 17.01 11.92
C GLN A 578 9.43 17.08 10.43
N ARG A 579 8.38 17.83 10.06
CA ARG A 579 8.00 18.04 8.65
C ARG A 579 9.07 18.76 7.85
N LEU A 580 9.74 19.76 8.43
CA LEU A 580 10.86 20.44 7.78
C LEU A 580 12.02 19.48 7.49
N HIS A 581 12.32 18.57 8.41
CA HIS A 581 13.31 17.51 8.18
C HIS A 581 12.89 16.54 7.08
N ILE A 582 11.61 16.16 7.04
CA ILE A 582 11.06 15.33 5.96
C ILE A 582 11.19 16.04 4.60
N TRP A 583 10.85 17.32 4.54
CA TRP A 583 10.93 18.11 3.33
C TRP A 583 12.35 18.30 2.83
N ARG A 584 13.32 18.41 3.76
CA ARG A 584 14.74 18.46 3.42
C ARG A 584 15.21 17.15 2.77
N GLY A 585 14.89 16.01 3.37
CA GLY A 585 15.21 14.71 2.77
C GLY A 585 14.50 14.47 1.43
N ALA A 586 13.24 14.89 1.30
CA ALA A 586 12.48 14.79 0.05
C ALA A 586 13.07 15.71 -1.05
N TRP A 587 13.56 16.88 -0.66
CA TRP A 587 14.29 17.77 -1.55
C TRP A 587 15.60 17.15 -2.03
N ASP A 588 16.37 16.54 -1.13
CA ASP A 588 17.61 15.85 -1.49
C ASP A 588 17.35 14.63 -2.39
N LEU A 589 16.27 13.89 -2.14
CA LEU A 589 15.78 12.83 -3.03
C LEU A 589 15.46 13.38 -4.43
N TRP A 590 14.71 14.48 -4.53
CA TRP A 590 14.41 15.09 -5.83
C TRP A 590 15.67 15.59 -6.53
N ARG A 591 16.64 16.15 -5.80
CA ARG A 591 17.94 16.57 -6.36
C ARG A 591 18.73 15.40 -6.96
N ALA A 592 18.61 14.21 -6.39
CA ALA A 592 19.22 13.00 -6.94
C ALA A 592 18.50 12.51 -8.21
N TYR A 593 17.18 12.70 -8.30
CA TYR A 593 16.34 12.24 -9.42
C TYR A 593 15.45 13.35 -10.02
N PRO A 594 16.03 14.45 -10.55
CA PRO A 594 15.26 15.67 -10.83
C PRO A 594 14.27 15.53 -11.99
N TRP A 595 14.67 14.80 -13.04
CA TRP A 595 13.94 14.78 -14.31
C TRP A 595 12.71 13.89 -14.30
N LEU A 596 12.85 12.63 -13.88
CA LEU A 596 11.77 11.64 -13.94
C LEU A 596 11.25 11.25 -12.55
N GLY A 597 11.86 11.76 -11.48
CA GLY A 597 11.61 11.30 -10.13
C GLY A 597 12.03 9.84 -9.95
N VAL A 598 11.52 9.23 -8.88
CA VAL A 598 11.74 7.82 -8.55
C VAL A 598 10.61 6.88 -9.01
N GLY A 599 9.73 7.41 -9.85
CA GLY A 599 8.54 6.73 -10.37
C GLY A 599 7.34 6.79 -9.42
N PRO A 600 6.12 6.48 -9.94
CA PRO A 600 4.90 6.56 -9.14
C PRO A 600 4.99 5.67 -7.89
N GLY A 601 4.72 6.21 -6.69
CA GLY A 601 4.85 5.45 -5.44
C GLY A 601 6.28 5.03 -5.09
N GLY A 602 7.28 5.58 -5.79
CA GLY A 602 8.69 5.32 -5.58
C GLY A 602 9.23 5.98 -4.32
N PHE A 603 8.60 7.07 -3.84
CA PHE A 603 8.99 7.78 -2.63
C PHE A 603 9.19 6.84 -1.43
N PHE A 604 8.22 5.96 -1.15
CA PHE A 604 8.28 5.00 -0.04
C PHE A 604 9.56 4.13 -0.06
N TRP A 605 10.06 3.82 -1.27
CA TRP A 605 11.20 2.94 -1.48
C TRP A 605 12.54 3.65 -1.54
N HIS A 606 12.58 4.96 -1.78
CA HIS A 606 13.83 5.70 -1.94
C HIS A 606 14.08 6.70 -0.82
N TYR A 607 13.03 7.33 -0.30
CA TYR A 607 13.13 8.33 0.76
C TYR A 607 13.90 7.84 1.99
N PRO A 608 13.82 6.57 2.44
CA PRO A 608 14.64 6.09 3.55
C PRO A 608 16.13 6.37 3.42
N ALA A 609 16.70 6.32 2.21
CA ALA A 609 18.12 6.61 1.98
C ALA A 609 18.48 8.11 2.14
N PHE A 610 17.48 9.00 2.08
CA PHE A 610 17.63 10.46 2.22
C PHE A 610 17.06 10.97 3.54
N MET A 611 16.63 10.07 4.43
CA MET A 611 16.01 10.43 5.69
C MET A 611 17.05 10.95 6.67
N THR A 612 16.81 12.14 7.23
CA THR A 612 17.66 12.67 8.30
C THR A 612 17.38 11.94 9.62
N ALA A 613 18.36 11.89 10.53
CA ALA A 613 18.16 11.28 11.86
C ALA A 613 16.97 11.88 12.64
N ALA A 614 16.67 13.17 12.45
CA ALA A 614 15.51 13.82 13.07
C ALA A 614 14.16 13.46 12.42
N ALA A 615 14.16 12.88 11.22
CA ALA A 615 12.97 12.39 10.53
C ALA A 615 12.71 10.88 10.74
N SER A 616 13.61 10.17 11.45
CA SER A 616 13.52 8.72 11.64
C SER A 616 12.39 8.27 12.56
N THR A 617 11.64 9.19 13.16
CA THR A 617 10.43 8.91 13.94
C THR A 617 9.28 8.40 13.07
N GLU A 618 9.31 8.67 11.76
CA GLU A 618 8.33 8.18 10.78
C GLU A 618 9.08 7.52 9.60
N PRO A 619 9.64 6.31 9.79
CA PRO A 619 10.47 5.65 8.78
C PRO A 619 9.67 5.24 7.54
N ASN A 620 8.39 4.90 7.71
CA ASN A 620 7.53 4.26 6.70
C ASN A 620 6.64 5.26 5.96
N LEU A 621 7.15 6.47 5.69
CA LEU A 621 6.42 7.51 4.98
C LEU A 621 6.11 7.10 3.54
N LEU A 622 4.83 7.14 3.17
CA LEU A 622 4.40 6.91 1.79
C LEU A 622 4.63 8.13 0.88
N HIS A 623 4.70 9.32 1.47
CA HIS A 623 4.76 10.60 0.76
C HIS A 623 5.38 11.69 1.65
N PRO A 624 5.89 12.81 1.08
CA PRO A 624 6.60 13.85 1.84
C PRO A 624 5.70 14.82 2.62
N HIS A 625 4.40 14.54 2.69
CA HIS A 625 3.38 15.45 3.25
C HIS A 625 3.41 16.88 2.69
N ASN A 626 3.68 17.01 1.40
CA ASN A 626 3.60 18.28 0.67
C ASN A 626 3.37 17.97 -0.79
N ILE A 627 2.25 18.43 -1.35
CA ILE A 627 1.86 18.18 -2.74
C ILE A 627 2.95 18.53 -3.77
N TRP A 628 3.76 19.56 -3.55
CA TRP A 628 4.79 19.96 -4.51
C TRP A 628 5.96 18.99 -4.49
N LEU A 629 6.46 18.67 -3.29
CA LEU A 629 7.51 17.67 -3.14
C LEU A 629 7.03 16.28 -3.57
N GLU A 630 5.77 15.95 -3.30
CA GLU A 630 5.14 14.70 -3.75
C GLU A 630 5.24 14.56 -5.28
N PHE A 631 4.80 15.58 -6.02
CA PHE A 631 4.86 15.54 -7.48
C PHE A 631 6.29 15.58 -8.02
N ALA A 632 7.19 16.30 -7.33
CA ALA A 632 8.60 16.38 -7.68
C ALA A 632 9.33 15.05 -7.50
N THR A 633 9.14 14.38 -6.36
CA THR A 633 9.88 13.15 -6.05
C THR A 633 9.39 11.96 -6.88
N ASP A 634 8.08 11.79 -7.06
CA ASP A 634 7.55 10.61 -7.76
C ASP A 634 7.56 10.75 -9.29
N TRP A 635 7.41 11.96 -9.83
CA TRP A 635 7.27 12.19 -11.27
C TRP A 635 8.21 13.26 -11.85
N GLY A 636 9.13 13.80 -11.04
CA GLY A 636 10.14 14.76 -11.48
C GLY A 636 9.56 16.09 -11.96
N VAL A 637 10.36 16.81 -12.76
CA VAL A 637 9.96 18.08 -13.41
C VAL A 637 8.65 17.95 -14.22
N PRO A 638 8.42 16.90 -15.03
CA PRO A 638 7.16 16.75 -15.76
C PRO A 638 5.94 16.67 -14.84
N GLY A 639 6.06 15.97 -13.70
CA GLY A 639 5.01 15.92 -12.68
C GLY A 639 4.67 17.29 -12.11
N LEU A 640 5.69 18.08 -11.74
CA LEU A 640 5.51 19.46 -11.26
C LEU A 640 4.84 20.36 -12.31
N LEU A 641 5.30 20.32 -13.56
CA LEU A 641 4.70 21.10 -14.65
C LEU A 641 3.24 20.70 -14.88
N TRP A 642 2.92 19.40 -14.78
CA TRP A 642 1.55 18.93 -14.86
C TRP A 642 0.70 19.45 -13.70
N LEU A 643 1.22 19.44 -12.47
CA LEU A 643 0.50 19.98 -11.30
C LEU A 643 0.20 21.48 -11.45
N ILE A 644 1.17 22.26 -11.93
CA ILE A 644 0.99 23.69 -12.24
C ILE A 644 -0.08 23.86 -13.34
N GLY A 645 0.02 23.09 -14.43
CA GLY A 645 -0.95 23.10 -15.52
C GLY A 645 -2.36 22.70 -15.07
N PHE A 646 -2.48 21.72 -14.19
CA PHE A 646 -3.73 21.30 -13.57
C PHE A 646 -4.33 22.41 -12.70
N GLY A 647 -3.53 23.07 -11.86
CA GLY A 647 -3.94 24.21 -11.06
C GLY A 647 -4.43 25.38 -11.93
N TYR A 648 -3.69 25.71 -12.98
CA TYR A 648 -4.07 26.73 -13.96
C TYR A 648 -5.41 26.39 -14.65
N TRP A 649 -5.56 25.14 -15.13
CA TRP A 649 -6.80 24.66 -15.71
C TRP A 649 -7.98 24.77 -14.72
N LEU A 650 -7.77 24.40 -13.46
CA LEU A 650 -8.80 24.45 -12.43
C LEU A 650 -9.27 25.88 -12.20
N VAL A 651 -8.34 26.84 -12.06
CA VAL A 651 -8.65 28.27 -11.88
C VAL A 651 -9.39 28.83 -13.10
N LEU A 652 -8.89 28.57 -14.31
CA LEU A 652 -9.56 29.03 -15.54
C LEU A 652 -10.97 28.45 -15.65
N ARG A 653 -11.13 27.16 -15.37
CA ARG A 653 -12.42 26.49 -15.41
C ARG A 653 -13.41 27.15 -14.45
N ILE A 654 -12.98 27.40 -13.21
CA ILE A 654 -13.80 28.06 -12.19
C ILE A 654 -14.20 29.46 -12.67
N LYS A 655 -13.25 30.26 -13.18
CA LYS A 655 -13.52 31.62 -13.69
C LYS A 655 -14.48 31.63 -14.89
N ILE A 656 -14.20 30.83 -15.91
CA ILE A 656 -14.98 30.80 -17.17
C ILE A 656 -16.39 30.24 -16.95
N ARG A 657 -16.54 29.28 -16.03
CA ARG A 657 -17.83 28.63 -15.74
C ARG A 657 -18.55 29.26 -14.55
N ALA A 658 -17.98 30.29 -13.92
CA ALA A 658 -18.62 31.00 -12.82
C ALA A 658 -20.05 31.41 -13.21
N GLY A 659 -21.02 31.18 -12.33
CA GLY A 659 -22.45 31.41 -12.60
C GLY A 659 -23.15 30.33 -13.46
N ARG A 660 -22.43 29.47 -14.18
CA ARG A 660 -22.99 28.36 -14.98
C ARG A 660 -22.87 26.99 -14.30
N LEU A 661 -22.14 26.93 -13.19
CA LEU A 661 -21.95 25.70 -12.40
C LEU A 661 -23.20 25.41 -11.58
N ASN A 662 -23.72 24.18 -11.69
CA ASN A 662 -24.79 23.73 -10.81
C ASN A 662 -24.23 23.35 -9.42
N GLY A 663 -25.11 23.22 -8.42
CA GLY A 663 -24.70 22.89 -7.04
C GLY A 663 -23.85 21.62 -6.90
N LEU A 664 -24.12 20.59 -7.71
CA LEU A 664 -23.32 19.36 -7.72
C LEU A 664 -21.89 19.62 -8.19
N GLU A 665 -21.71 20.39 -9.26
CA GLU A 665 -20.39 20.76 -9.78
C GLU A 665 -19.62 21.63 -8.78
N VAL A 666 -20.31 22.52 -8.07
CA VAL A 666 -19.69 23.34 -7.01
C VAL A 666 -19.21 22.47 -5.86
N GLY A 667 -19.99 21.49 -5.41
CA GLY A 667 -19.55 20.54 -4.36
C GLY A 667 -18.36 19.69 -4.76
N LEU A 668 -18.37 19.19 -6.00
CA LEU A 668 -17.26 18.42 -6.57
C LEU A 668 -15.97 19.25 -6.65
N LEU A 669 -16.06 20.49 -7.12
CA LEU A 669 -14.92 21.42 -7.17
C LEU A 669 -14.46 21.84 -5.76
N ALA A 670 -15.39 22.06 -4.82
CA ALA A 670 -15.08 22.38 -3.43
C ALA A 670 -14.35 21.22 -2.75
N GLY A 671 -14.74 19.97 -3.01
CA GLY A 671 -14.02 18.79 -2.56
C GLY A 671 -12.60 18.70 -3.14
N LEU A 672 -12.43 18.97 -4.44
CA LEU A 672 -11.09 19.03 -5.07
C LEU A 672 -10.21 20.10 -4.42
N VAL A 673 -10.73 21.32 -4.23
CA VAL A 673 -9.98 22.42 -3.60
C VAL A 673 -9.68 22.14 -2.14
N ALA A 674 -10.61 21.55 -1.38
CA ALA A 674 -10.36 21.09 -0.02
C ALA A 674 -9.24 20.05 0.01
N GLY A 675 -9.22 19.14 -0.97
CA GLY A 675 -8.16 18.18 -1.15
C GLY A 675 -6.79 18.79 -1.43
N ILE A 676 -6.72 19.79 -2.31
CA ILE A 676 -5.49 20.54 -2.63
C ILE A 676 -5.00 21.32 -1.41
N ALA A 677 -5.92 21.97 -0.68
CA ALA A 677 -5.59 22.75 0.51
C ALA A 677 -5.05 21.85 1.63
N HIS A 678 -5.69 20.71 1.90
CA HIS A 678 -5.18 19.72 2.84
C HIS A 678 -3.84 19.15 2.36
N GLY A 679 -3.69 18.84 1.07
CA GLY A 679 -2.46 18.32 0.47
C GLY A 679 -1.25 19.25 0.54
N GLN A 680 -1.40 20.54 0.89
CA GLN A 680 -0.25 21.40 1.16
C GLN A 680 0.58 20.92 2.36
N VAL A 681 -0.04 20.18 3.28
CA VAL A 681 0.59 19.63 4.49
C VAL A 681 0.38 18.11 4.60
N ASP A 682 -0.04 17.45 3.52
CA ASP A 682 -0.25 16.01 3.48
C ASP A 682 -0.19 15.48 2.04
N ALA A 683 -0.95 14.44 1.67
CA ALA A 683 -1.02 13.89 0.32
C ALA A 683 -2.15 14.48 -0.54
N PHE A 684 -1.93 14.54 -1.86
CA PHE A 684 -2.98 14.79 -2.84
C PHE A 684 -3.16 13.68 -3.89
N GLY A 685 -2.05 13.13 -4.41
CA GLY A 685 -2.01 12.12 -5.48
C GLY A 685 -1.21 10.85 -5.13
N ALA A 686 -0.38 10.87 -4.09
CA ALA A 686 0.47 9.75 -3.67
C ALA A 686 -0.27 8.62 -2.93
N LEU A 687 -1.60 8.70 -2.81
CA LEU A 687 -2.43 7.64 -2.25
C LEU A 687 -3.46 7.18 -3.30
N PRO A 688 -3.55 5.88 -3.62
CA PRO A 688 -4.33 5.39 -4.77
C PRO A 688 -5.80 5.82 -4.77
N GLU A 689 -6.46 5.79 -3.60
CA GLU A 689 -7.85 6.21 -3.46
C GLU A 689 -8.06 7.71 -3.68
N LEU A 690 -7.08 8.54 -3.33
CA LEU A 690 -7.16 10.00 -3.52
C LEU A 690 -6.99 10.36 -4.99
N VAL A 691 -6.03 9.75 -5.69
CA VAL A 691 -5.84 9.99 -7.12
C VAL A 691 -7.01 9.47 -7.93
N LEU A 692 -7.57 8.30 -7.59
CA LEU A 692 -8.81 7.80 -8.18
C LEU A 692 -9.99 8.77 -7.94
N TRP A 693 -10.14 9.29 -6.71
CA TRP A 693 -11.16 10.27 -6.39
C TRP A 693 -11.01 11.53 -7.25
N ASN A 694 -9.80 12.08 -7.35
CA ASN A 694 -9.52 13.29 -8.13
C ASN A 694 -9.92 13.09 -9.60
N TRP A 695 -9.50 11.98 -10.22
CA TRP A 695 -9.80 11.67 -11.62
C TRP A 695 -11.28 11.35 -11.88
N LEU A 696 -11.96 10.69 -10.95
CA LEU A 696 -13.41 10.48 -11.02
C LEU A 696 -14.13 11.83 -11.06
N VAL A 697 -13.77 12.75 -10.16
CA VAL A 697 -14.40 14.07 -10.11
C VAL A 697 -14.16 14.85 -11.40
N ILE A 698 -12.92 14.91 -11.90
CA ILE A 698 -12.59 15.54 -13.18
C ILE A 698 -13.43 14.93 -14.33
N GLY A 699 -13.65 13.61 -14.30
CA GLY A 699 -14.49 12.89 -15.25
C GLY A 699 -15.98 13.23 -15.19
N LEU A 700 -16.51 13.56 -14.01
CA LEU A 700 -17.92 13.90 -13.77
C LEU A 700 -18.27 15.34 -14.12
N LEU A 701 -17.30 16.26 -14.14
CA LEU A 701 -17.56 17.66 -14.46
C LEU A 701 -18.10 17.83 -15.90
N ARG A 702 -19.07 18.74 -16.09
CA ARG A 702 -19.72 18.95 -17.40
C ARG A 702 -18.73 19.46 -18.44
N LYS A 703 -19.10 19.34 -19.71
CA LYS A 703 -18.31 19.89 -20.82
C LYS A 703 -18.26 21.42 -20.72
#